data_AF-A0A2M6WTV4-F1
#
_entry.id   AF-A0A2M6WTV4-F1
#
_cell.length_a   1.000
_cell.length_b   1.000
_cell.length_c   1.000
_cell.angle_alpha   90.00
_cell.angle_beta   90.00
_cell.angle_gamma   90.00
#
_symmetry.space_group_name_H-M   'P 1'
#
loop_
_entity.id
_entity.type
_entity.pdbx_description
1 polymer ?
#
loop_
_entity_poly.entity_id
_entity_poly.type
_entity_poly.pdbx_seq_one_letter_code
_entity_poly.pdbx_strand_id
1 'polypeptide(L)'
;NAINQTGLGKADPRVIAGGIIQVILGFLGLLTVVLILYGGFLWMNSKGDPKKIETAGNVIKNAVIGLIIILSAFAIALFVTKVFIGVTGARGGSSGDDGGSFGGGGGVGTLGSGVVRSVYPEPGQRDVSRNTSIIITFKEVMKPESICASVINGKCAPNSLLLTSSVLINLRDAVSVISSKTISTKKNLNLIKVVQAAEIVPVEAMVSSVDNLTFVITPREYLGTLLQPVWYQVILTKDVKKNNGTDAFGINTFQWDFEVSDHLDLEPPQVVSVNLFPAPDNLADSIGEASPVTAAKGSLIIKAQPKLAVANSVTLHKNRDQEADLYVPDPKNNNCDGRLDVSINGTNPPTANLNYNGIAGRVNTPETGIVDKTIITSCGFKIVLDDKFRAGNSWYFDLTTEVGADWLQVGEVRYIFGEDVLIGASLSETASNLKKALFNNSKVSTTINGNELKLTAKVPGKIGNNIELFSNVLASEITILKFSGGVDAVRTVKINDRPDQPKNSLIQVTFNEPMNPMLLSGSSQDLARYLRVINTATNQAVAGSFRLSNEYKTVEFVPSEQCGTNGCGEPIYCLPPSSNLRVELVAAQLSAVCNTEAECITRAPYINCVAGVCTNPETEPYPEGVASSGLTDSANNSLDGNRNKKAEGPISFYNENKPEVVDGDNFSWSFWITDVMDITPPVILSVTPSEAEQAVDLSGPMRVVFNKLMSSGSLAPGFTNVKVDNKITTHQLINLRALDGSGIGYWINKSDEDISVPVDGFADRSTVLIQHQILRQNTKYRAQVGSGVKDVYQNCFKPCASMDCLANGDKSSCCLGAPSNTGSNATCP
;
A
#
# COMPACT_ATOMS: atom_id res chain seq x y z
N ASN A 1 -34.90 14.01 -60.50
CA ASN A 1 -33.76 14.54 -59.69
C ASN A 1 -34.20 15.06 -58.33
N ALA A 2 -34.66 14.17 -57.43
CA ALA A 2 -34.93 14.51 -56.02
C ALA A 2 -34.30 13.51 -55.03
N ILE A 3 -33.54 12.51 -55.52
CA ILE A 3 -32.98 11.42 -54.71
C ILE A 3 -31.51 11.67 -54.33
N ASN A 4 -30.83 12.62 -55.00
CA ASN A 4 -29.39 12.87 -54.81
C ASN A 4 -29.05 14.01 -53.81
N GLN A 5 -30.03 14.59 -53.11
CA GLN A 5 -29.78 15.67 -52.14
C GLN A 5 -29.99 15.27 -50.66
N THR A 6 -30.25 13.99 -50.37
CA THR A 6 -30.49 13.53 -48.98
C THR A 6 -29.32 12.77 -48.35
N GLY A 7 -28.17 12.64 -49.03
CA GLY A 7 -26.98 11.96 -48.47
C GLY A 7 -27.11 10.46 -48.19
N LEU A 8 -28.28 9.85 -48.47
CA LEU A 8 -28.59 8.45 -48.14
C LEU A 8 -28.06 7.42 -49.15
N GLY A 9 -27.47 7.84 -50.28
CA GLY A 9 -26.93 6.92 -51.29
C GLY A 9 -25.59 6.27 -50.95
N LYS A 10 -24.95 6.64 -49.82
CA LYS A 10 -23.64 6.12 -49.39
C LYS A 10 -23.61 5.56 -47.97
N ALA A 11 -24.74 5.55 -47.26
CA ALA A 11 -24.82 5.00 -45.91
C ALA A 11 -25.12 3.49 -45.97
N ASP A 12 -24.50 2.72 -45.07
CA ASP A 12 -24.76 1.28 -44.91
C ASP A 12 -26.29 1.06 -44.72
N PRO A 13 -26.94 0.17 -45.50
CA PRO A 13 -28.35 -0.16 -45.33
C PRO A 13 -28.77 -0.46 -43.89
N ARG A 14 -27.84 -0.95 -43.04
CA ARG A 14 -28.04 -1.23 -41.62
C ARG A 14 -28.14 0.04 -40.77
N VAL A 15 -27.34 1.07 -41.09
CA VAL A 15 -27.39 2.38 -40.41
C VAL A 15 -28.65 3.14 -40.82
N ILE A 16 -29.06 3.02 -42.09
CA ILE A 16 -30.34 3.54 -42.58
C ILE A 16 -31.50 2.85 -41.87
N ALA A 17 -31.48 1.52 -41.72
CA ALA A 17 -32.50 0.77 -40.99
C ALA A 17 -32.57 1.18 -39.50
N GLY A 18 -31.42 1.33 -38.84
CA GLY A 18 -31.36 1.81 -37.44
C GLY A 18 -31.96 3.20 -37.26
N GLY A 19 -31.66 4.13 -38.17
CA GLY A 19 -32.25 5.47 -38.17
C GLY A 19 -33.77 5.46 -38.39
N ILE A 20 -34.26 4.62 -39.31
CA ILE A 20 -35.71 4.47 -39.56
C ILE A 20 -36.42 3.90 -38.33
N ILE A 21 -35.84 2.88 -37.68
CA ILE A 21 -36.41 2.26 -36.47
C ILE A 21 -36.49 3.29 -35.33
N GLN A 22 -35.45 4.09 -35.13
CA GLN A 22 -35.42 5.12 -34.07
C GLN A 22 -36.48 6.21 -34.28
N VAL A 23 -36.69 6.63 -35.54
CA VAL A 23 -37.76 7.60 -35.88
C VAL A 23 -39.15 7.01 -35.64
N ILE A 24 -39.39 5.75 -36.01
CA ILE A 24 -40.68 5.08 -35.80
C ILE A 24 -40.96 4.88 -34.30
N LEU A 25 -39.96 4.47 -33.51
CA LEU A 25 -40.11 4.28 -32.06
C LEU A 25 -40.37 5.60 -31.34
N GLY A 26 -39.69 6.69 -31.75
CA GLY A 26 -39.96 8.03 -31.23
C GLY A 26 -41.40 8.49 -31.50
N PHE A 27 -41.91 8.23 -32.70
CA PHE A 27 -43.30 8.54 -33.07
C PHE A 27 -44.32 7.72 -32.27
N LEU A 28 -44.07 6.43 -32.04
CA LEU A 28 -44.94 5.57 -31.21
C LEU A 28 -44.93 5.99 -29.74
N GLY A 29 -43.78 6.42 -29.22
CA GLY A 29 -43.68 7.00 -27.87
C GLY A 29 -44.54 8.25 -27.72
N LEU A 30 -44.47 9.16 -28.69
CA LEU A 30 -45.31 10.37 -28.72
C LEU A 30 -46.81 10.05 -28.75
N LEU A 31 -47.23 9.10 -29.60
CA LEU A 31 -48.63 8.65 -29.66
C LEU A 31 -49.12 8.07 -28.32
N THR A 32 -48.25 7.37 -27.60
CA THR A 32 -48.58 6.79 -26.29
C THR A 32 -48.87 7.88 -25.27
N VAL A 33 -48.07 8.95 -25.25
CA VAL A 33 -48.31 10.12 -24.39
C VAL A 33 -49.66 10.77 -24.72
N VAL A 34 -49.99 10.94 -26.00
CA VAL A 34 -51.29 11.50 -26.43
C VAL A 34 -52.47 10.64 -25.97
N LEU A 35 -52.36 9.30 -26.03
CA LEU A 35 -53.41 8.39 -25.56
C LEU A 35 -53.61 8.44 -24.04
N ILE A 36 -52.54 8.58 -23.27
CA ILE A 36 -52.63 8.74 -21.81
C ILE A 36 -53.33 10.06 -21.46
N LEU A 37 -52.98 11.15 -22.13
CA LEU A 37 -53.64 12.45 -21.95
C LEU A 37 -55.13 12.39 -22.33
N TYR A 38 -55.47 11.69 -23.43
CA TYR A 38 -56.85 11.47 -23.83
C TYR A 38 -57.64 10.64 -22.80
N GLY A 39 -57.05 9.57 -22.27
CA GLY A 39 -57.65 8.77 -21.20
C GLY A 39 -57.89 9.57 -19.92
N GLY A 40 -56.91 10.41 -19.53
CA GLY A 40 -57.04 11.31 -18.38
C GLY A 40 -58.15 12.36 -18.58
N PHE A 41 -58.23 12.95 -19.76
CA PHE A 41 -59.29 13.90 -20.11
C PHE A 41 -60.69 13.26 -20.09
N LEU A 42 -60.81 12.03 -20.59
CA LEU A 42 -62.08 11.28 -20.58
C LEU A 42 -62.51 10.96 -19.14
N TRP A 43 -61.56 10.61 -18.27
CA TRP A 43 -61.84 10.35 -16.85
C TRP A 43 -62.35 11.62 -16.16
N MET A 44 -61.68 12.77 -16.34
CA MET A 44 -62.09 14.04 -15.75
C MET A 44 -63.48 14.50 -16.20
N ASN A 45 -63.86 14.21 -17.45
CA ASN A 45 -65.17 14.58 -18.01
C ASN A 45 -66.28 13.53 -17.81
N SER A 46 -66.02 12.47 -17.06
CA SER A 46 -66.99 11.38 -16.89
C SER A 46 -68.18 11.74 -16.00
N LYS A 47 -68.11 12.80 -15.18
CA LYS A 47 -69.21 13.28 -14.29
C LYS A 47 -69.92 12.17 -13.48
N GLY A 48 -69.21 11.08 -13.17
CA GLY A 48 -69.76 9.93 -12.44
C GLY A 48 -70.48 8.88 -13.29
N ASP A 49 -70.50 8.98 -14.62
CA ASP A 49 -71.01 7.93 -15.51
C ASP A 49 -70.07 6.70 -15.48
N PRO A 50 -70.50 5.55 -14.94
CA PRO A 50 -69.63 4.39 -14.76
C PRO A 50 -69.11 3.84 -16.10
N LYS A 51 -69.86 3.98 -17.20
CA LYS A 51 -69.40 3.51 -18.53
C LYS A 51 -68.23 4.33 -19.06
N LYS A 52 -68.20 5.63 -18.79
CA LYS A 52 -67.12 6.51 -19.25
C LYS A 52 -65.85 6.34 -18.41
N ILE A 53 -66.00 6.10 -17.12
CA ILE A 53 -64.88 5.78 -16.22
C ILE A 53 -64.24 4.46 -16.64
N GLU A 54 -65.04 3.43 -16.92
CA GLU A 54 -64.54 2.14 -17.41
C GLU A 54 -63.81 2.30 -18.74
N THR A 55 -64.36 3.09 -19.67
CA THR A 55 -63.72 3.37 -20.96
C THR A 55 -62.39 4.10 -20.79
N ALA A 56 -62.32 5.12 -19.93
CA ALA A 56 -61.10 5.85 -19.64
C ALA A 56 -60.02 4.96 -19.00
N GLY A 57 -60.42 4.12 -18.05
CA GLY A 57 -59.54 3.13 -17.42
C GLY A 57 -58.95 2.14 -18.43
N ASN A 58 -59.76 1.65 -19.37
CA ASN A 58 -59.30 0.75 -20.43
C ASN A 58 -58.31 1.41 -21.38
N VAL A 59 -58.52 2.69 -21.74
CA VAL A 59 -57.59 3.45 -22.60
C VAL A 59 -56.22 3.60 -21.92
N ILE A 60 -56.20 3.99 -20.64
CA ILE A 60 -54.96 4.17 -19.88
C ILE A 60 -54.25 2.82 -19.69
N LYS A 61 -54.98 1.76 -19.34
CA LYS A 61 -54.41 0.41 -19.17
C LYS A 61 -53.75 -0.09 -20.45
N ASN A 62 -54.41 0.08 -21.60
CA ASN A 62 -53.86 -0.34 -22.89
C ASN A 62 -52.66 0.52 -23.32
N ALA A 63 -52.67 1.82 -23.01
CA ALA A 63 -51.54 2.71 -23.29
C ALA A 63 -50.29 2.33 -22.48
N VAL A 64 -50.45 1.99 -21.20
CA VAL A 64 -49.34 1.54 -20.33
C VAL A 64 -48.76 0.21 -20.80
N ILE A 65 -49.60 -0.75 -21.20
CA ILE A 65 -49.14 -2.02 -21.79
C ILE A 65 -48.36 -1.74 -23.09
N GLY A 66 -48.85 -0.85 -23.95
CA GLY A 66 -48.16 -0.43 -25.16
C GLY A 66 -46.79 0.20 -24.88
N LEU A 67 -46.69 1.05 -23.85
CA LEU A 67 -45.43 1.67 -23.43
C LEU A 67 -44.38 0.62 -23.02
N ILE A 68 -44.78 -0.37 -22.21
CA ILE A 68 -43.89 -1.44 -21.75
C ILE A 68 -43.36 -2.25 -22.94
N ILE A 69 -44.21 -2.54 -23.94
CA ILE A 69 -43.81 -3.25 -25.15
C ILE A 69 -42.81 -2.41 -25.96
N ILE A 70 -43.04 -1.11 -26.12
CA ILE A 70 -42.15 -0.20 -26.85
C ILE A 70 -40.77 -0.11 -26.18
N LEU A 71 -40.74 0.06 -24.85
CA LEU A 71 -39.49 0.13 -24.07
C LEU A 71 -38.71 -1.20 -24.13
N SER A 72 -39.42 -2.32 -24.06
CA SER A 72 -38.82 -3.66 -24.16
C SER A 72 -38.25 -3.90 -25.57
N ALA A 73 -38.98 -3.51 -26.62
CA ALA A 73 -38.52 -3.62 -28.00
C ALA A 73 -37.29 -2.74 -28.27
N PHE A 74 -37.25 -1.54 -27.69
CA PHE A 74 -36.10 -0.63 -27.79
C PHE A 74 -34.85 -1.21 -27.10
N ALA A 75 -35.00 -1.77 -25.89
CA ALA A 75 -33.92 -2.43 -25.17
C ALA A 75 -33.36 -3.63 -25.94
N ILE A 76 -34.23 -4.46 -26.52
CA ILE A 76 -33.84 -5.61 -27.34
C ILE A 76 -33.13 -5.15 -28.63
N ALA A 77 -33.64 -4.11 -29.31
CA ALA A 77 -33.01 -3.57 -30.51
C ALA A 77 -31.59 -3.05 -30.22
N LEU A 78 -31.40 -2.33 -29.10
CA LEU A 78 -30.08 -1.87 -28.67
C LEU A 78 -29.13 -3.03 -28.33
N PHE A 79 -29.64 -4.06 -27.65
CA PHE A 79 -28.88 -5.25 -27.33
C PHE A 79 -28.42 -5.99 -28.59
N VAL A 80 -29.33 -6.25 -29.54
CA VAL A 80 -29.03 -6.92 -30.81
C VAL A 80 -28.03 -6.11 -31.63
N THR A 81 -28.18 -4.79 -31.70
CA THR A 81 -27.26 -3.93 -32.47
C THR A 81 -25.85 -3.96 -31.88
N LYS A 82 -25.72 -3.93 -30.55
CA LYS A 82 -24.42 -4.07 -29.86
C LYS A 82 -23.78 -5.45 -30.09
N VAL A 83 -24.58 -6.52 -30.08
CA VAL A 83 -24.08 -7.89 -30.32
C VAL A 83 -23.67 -8.11 -31.78
N PHE A 84 -24.40 -7.57 -32.76
CA PHE A 84 -24.06 -7.73 -34.18
C PHE A 84 -22.88 -6.88 -34.64
N ILE A 85 -22.68 -5.68 -34.08
CA ILE A 85 -21.47 -4.88 -34.30
C ILE A 85 -20.23 -5.60 -33.71
N GLY A 86 -20.41 -6.38 -32.64
CA GLY A 86 -19.36 -7.23 -32.07
C GLY A 86 -19.07 -8.53 -32.83
N VAL A 87 -19.97 -9.04 -33.69
CA VAL A 87 -19.89 -10.42 -34.24
C VAL A 87 -19.81 -10.52 -35.77
N THR A 88 -20.06 -9.45 -36.55
CA THR A 88 -19.83 -9.51 -38.01
C THR A 88 -18.68 -8.61 -38.46
N GLY A 89 -17.49 -9.20 -38.52
CA GLY A 89 -16.31 -8.61 -39.14
C GLY A 89 -16.51 -8.35 -40.64
N ALA A 90 -16.53 -7.08 -41.03
CA ALA A 90 -16.13 -6.65 -42.36
C ALA A 90 -14.61 -6.43 -42.36
N ARG A 91 -13.87 -7.52 -42.57
CA ARG A 91 -12.45 -7.51 -42.91
C ARG A 91 -12.28 -6.83 -44.27
N GLY A 92 -12.03 -5.53 -44.26
CA GLY A 92 -11.10 -4.90 -45.20
C GLY A 92 -9.69 -5.22 -44.72
N GLY A 93 -9.16 -6.37 -45.14
CA GLY A 93 -7.81 -6.79 -44.79
C GLY A 93 -6.78 -5.88 -45.42
N SER A 94 -6.23 -4.97 -44.62
CA SER A 94 -4.80 -4.70 -44.65
C SER A 94 -4.19 -5.39 -43.45
N SER A 95 -3.35 -6.36 -43.73
CA SER A 95 -2.34 -6.87 -42.82
C SER A 95 -1.45 -5.70 -42.38
N GLY A 96 -1.63 -5.22 -41.16
CA GLY A 96 -0.52 -4.86 -40.27
C GLY A 96 -0.65 -5.84 -39.09
N ASP A 97 0.31 -6.69 -38.74
CA ASP A 97 1.72 -6.34 -38.56
C ASP A 97 1.87 -4.93 -37.99
N ASP A 98 1.17 -4.72 -36.87
CA ASP A 98 1.65 -3.84 -35.80
C ASP A 98 1.69 -4.65 -34.47
N GLY A 99 2.73 -5.40 -34.11
CA GLY A 99 4.02 -5.60 -34.77
C GLY A 99 4.90 -4.35 -34.83
N GLY A 100 4.33 -3.20 -34.47
CA GLY A 100 4.90 -1.89 -34.63
C GLY A 100 5.85 -1.69 -33.48
N SER A 101 7.12 -1.89 -33.80
CA SER A 101 8.27 -1.25 -33.18
C SER A 101 7.84 -0.14 -32.23
N PHE A 102 7.91 -0.39 -30.91
CA PHE A 102 8.02 0.65 -29.91
C PHE A 102 9.39 1.32 -30.10
N GLY A 103 9.52 2.05 -31.20
CA GLY A 103 10.58 2.99 -31.47
C GLY A 103 10.04 4.39 -31.22
N GLY A 104 9.99 4.77 -29.93
CA GLY A 104 9.83 6.14 -29.45
C GLY A 104 8.40 6.72 -29.45
N GLY A 105 7.90 7.12 -28.26
CA GLY A 105 6.79 8.08 -28.15
C GLY A 105 5.58 7.67 -27.32
N GLY A 106 5.75 7.62 -25.99
CA GLY A 106 4.75 7.93 -24.94
C GLY A 106 3.31 7.40 -25.02
N GLY A 107 3.03 6.36 -24.24
CA GLY A 107 1.68 6.05 -23.72
C GLY A 107 1.64 6.15 -22.19
N VAL A 108 0.54 5.73 -21.56
CA VAL A 108 0.41 5.69 -20.08
C VAL A 108 1.36 4.69 -19.40
N GLY A 109 2.15 3.94 -20.16
CA GLY A 109 3.09 2.91 -19.68
C GLY A 109 4.14 3.38 -18.66
N THR A 110 4.31 4.70 -18.49
CA THR A 110 5.17 5.30 -17.46
C THR A 110 4.41 5.90 -16.27
N LEU A 111 3.07 5.87 -16.25
CA LEU A 111 2.29 6.25 -15.07
C LEU A 111 2.57 5.24 -13.95
N GLY A 112 2.93 5.76 -12.78
CA GLY A 112 3.26 4.97 -11.61
C GLY A 112 4.63 4.28 -11.67
N SER A 113 5.15 3.93 -12.83
CA SER A 113 6.51 3.37 -13.02
C SER A 113 7.59 4.43 -13.34
N GLY A 114 7.18 5.62 -13.79
CA GLY A 114 8.06 6.72 -14.22
C GLY A 114 8.02 7.95 -13.30
N VAL A 115 8.29 9.15 -13.86
CA VAL A 115 8.41 10.43 -13.11
C VAL A 115 7.04 10.99 -12.67
N VAL A 116 5.97 10.65 -13.39
CA VAL A 116 4.59 11.04 -13.04
C VAL A 116 4.08 10.14 -11.92
N ARG A 117 3.53 10.77 -10.87
CA ARG A 117 2.94 10.09 -9.72
C ARG A 117 1.45 9.82 -9.93
N SER A 118 0.70 10.85 -10.32
CA SER A 118 -0.75 10.80 -10.53
C SER A 118 -1.17 11.90 -11.51
N VAL A 119 -2.29 11.68 -12.19
CA VAL A 119 -2.93 12.63 -13.10
C VAL A 119 -4.42 12.65 -12.88
N TYR A 120 -5.03 13.81 -13.04
CA TYR A 120 -6.48 13.98 -13.06
C TYR A 120 -6.89 14.85 -14.25
N PRO A 121 -7.97 14.55 -14.99
CA PRO A 121 -8.80 13.34 -14.91
C PRO A 121 -8.00 12.03 -15.08
N GLU A 122 -8.51 10.94 -14.54
CA GLU A 122 -7.88 9.62 -14.61
C GLU A 122 -7.76 9.15 -16.07
N PRO A 123 -6.74 8.33 -16.42
CA PRO A 123 -6.63 7.76 -17.75
C PRO A 123 -7.88 6.94 -18.13
N GLY A 124 -8.51 7.31 -19.25
CA GLY A 124 -9.72 6.69 -19.75
C GLY A 124 -10.99 7.11 -19.00
N GLN A 125 -10.91 8.06 -18.06
CA GLN A 125 -12.07 8.57 -17.33
C GLN A 125 -13.11 9.10 -18.30
N ARG A 126 -14.38 8.77 -18.03
CA ARG A 126 -15.52 9.28 -18.78
C ARG A 126 -16.33 10.22 -17.93
N ASP A 127 -17.20 10.97 -18.60
CA ASP A 127 -18.14 11.88 -17.96
C ASP A 127 -17.43 12.95 -17.13
N VAL A 128 -16.29 13.45 -17.62
CA VAL A 128 -15.57 14.56 -17.00
C VAL A 128 -16.28 15.86 -17.34
N SER A 129 -16.61 16.66 -16.35
CA SER A 129 -17.28 17.94 -16.56
C SER A 129 -16.41 18.96 -17.31
N ARG A 130 -17.06 19.89 -18.01
CA ARG A 130 -16.39 20.80 -18.95
C ARG A 130 -15.53 21.88 -18.27
N ASN A 131 -15.81 22.21 -17.01
CA ASN A 131 -15.08 23.19 -16.18
C ASN A 131 -14.00 22.55 -15.29
N THR A 132 -13.79 21.24 -15.39
CA THR A 132 -12.80 20.52 -14.58
C THR A 132 -11.36 20.92 -14.92
N SER A 133 -10.54 21.16 -13.90
CA SER A 133 -9.11 21.39 -14.04
C SER A 133 -8.34 20.08 -14.29
N ILE A 134 -7.25 20.16 -15.06
CA ILE A 134 -6.32 19.06 -15.28
C ILE A 134 -5.20 19.18 -14.24
N ILE A 135 -4.90 18.11 -13.50
CA ILE A 135 -3.92 18.14 -12.41
C ILE A 135 -2.84 17.09 -12.64
N ILE A 136 -1.58 17.47 -12.53
CA ILE A 136 -0.43 16.56 -12.67
C ILE A 136 0.43 16.65 -11.42
N THR A 137 0.65 15.52 -10.76
CA THR A 137 1.63 15.41 -9.67
C THR A 137 2.81 14.54 -10.11
N PHE A 138 4.02 15.06 -9.90
CA PHE A 138 5.28 14.37 -10.15
C PHE A 138 5.87 13.76 -8.88
N LYS A 139 6.78 12.80 -9.02
CA LYS A 139 7.49 12.16 -7.90
C LYS A 139 8.69 12.97 -7.40
N GLU A 140 9.13 13.95 -8.19
CA GLU A 140 10.25 14.82 -7.90
C GLU A 140 9.94 16.26 -8.33
N VAL A 141 10.63 17.22 -7.73
CA VAL A 141 10.43 18.64 -8.01
C VAL A 141 10.78 18.92 -9.48
N MET A 142 9.86 19.57 -10.19
CA MET A 142 10.01 19.95 -11.59
C MET A 142 10.51 21.39 -11.71
N LYS A 143 11.13 21.70 -12.85
CA LYS A 143 11.58 23.06 -13.15
C LYS A 143 10.40 23.90 -13.68
N PRO A 144 9.94 24.95 -12.95
CA PRO A 144 8.73 25.67 -13.33
C PRO A 144 8.82 26.38 -14.67
N GLU A 145 9.97 26.93 -15.03
CA GLU A 145 10.19 27.62 -16.32
C GLU A 145 10.04 26.68 -17.53
N SER A 146 10.02 25.36 -17.29
CA SER A 146 9.75 24.37 -18.33
C SER A 146 8.27 24.08 -18.52
N ILE A 147 7.38 24.55 -17.65
CA ILE A 147 5.93 24.25 -17.69
C ILE A 147 5.10 25.54 -17.83
N CYS A 148 5.53 26.64 -17.21
CA CYS A 148 4.78 27.89 -17.15
C CYS A 148 5.56 29.07 -17.74
N ALA A 149 4.84 29.96 -18.44
CA ALA A 149 5.41 31.09 -19.14
C ALA A 149 5.98 32.19 -18.22
N SER A 150 5.46 32.30 -16.99
CA SER A 150 5.90 33.27 -15.99
C SER A 150 6.18 32.59 -14.65
N VAL A 151 7.34 32.90 -14.08
CA VAL A 151 7.82 32.34 -12.81
C VAL A 151 8.19 33.47 -11.85
N ILE A 152 7.69 33.40 -10.62
CA ILE A 152 7.98 34.33 -9.53
C ILE A 152 8.50 33.52 -8.35
N ASN A 153 9.65 33.90 -7.80
CA ASN A 153 10.29 33.20 -6.66
C ASN A 153 10.46 31.69 -6.89
N GLY A 154 10.78 31.28 -8.13
CA GLY A 154 10.98 29.87 -8.47
C GLY A 154 9.71 29.02 -8.43
N LYS A 155 8.52 29.62 -8.57
CA LYS A 155 7.22 28.95 -8.74
C LYS A 155 6.45 29.59 -9.89
N CYS A 156 5.51 28.86 -10.48
CA CYS A 156 4.63 29.44 -11.49
C CYS A 156 3.88 30.64 -10.92
N ALA A 157 3.91 31.77 -11.64
CA ALA A 157 3.18 32.96 -11.24
C ALA A 157 1.67 32.66 -11.21
N PRO A 158 0.89 33.30 -10.31
CA PRO A 158 -0.56 33.20 -10.34
C PRO A 158 -1.07 33.57 -11.73
N ASN A 159 -1.95 32.75 -12.31
CA ASN A 159 -2.45 32.95 -13.67
C ASN A 159 -1.31 33.05 -14.70
N SER A 160 -0.28 32.21 -14.61
CA SER A 160 0.68 32.03 -15.71
C SER A 160 0.07 31.19 -16.83
N LEU A 161 0.37 31.54 -18.08
CA LEU A 161 0.05 30.69 -19.23
C LEU A 161 0.85 29.38 -19.19
N LEU A 162 0.20 28.29 -19.60
CA LEU A 162 0.82 26.98 -19.82
C LEU A 162 1.70 27.02 -21.08
N LEU A 163 2.90 26.47 -21.00
CA LEU A 163 3.77 26.31 -22.16
C LEU A 163 3.31 25.11 -22.99
N THR A 164 2.71 25.39 -24.15
CA THR A 164 2.22 24.36 -25.09
C THR A 164 3.34 23.53 -25.71
N SER A 165 4.59 24.01 -25.70
CA SER A 165 5.77 23.19 -26.05
C SER A 165 5.96 22.01 -25.11
N SER A 166 5.53 22.15 -23.85
CA SER A 166 5.80 21.21 -22.77
C SER A 166 4.61 20.36 -22.41
N VAL A 167 3.41 20.95 -22.41
CA VAL A 167 2.16 20.26 -22.13
C VAL A 167 1.15 20.62 -23.22
N LEU A 168 0.77 19.63 -24.03
CA LEU A 168 -0.22 19.77 -25.09
C LEU A 168 -1.55 19.19 -24.62
N ILE A 169 -2.64 19.92 -24.84
CA ILE A 169 -4.00 19.47 -24.58
C ILE A 169 -4.77 19.61 -25.88
N ASN A 170 -5.19 18.49 -26.47
CA ASN A 170 -5.81 18.45 -27.80
C ASN A 170 -7.02 17.51 -27.81
N LEU A 171 -7.90 17.70 -28.80
CA LEU A 171 -8.90 16.69 -29.12
C LEU A 171 -8.19 15.43 -29.64
N ARG A 172 -8.55 14.26 -29.09
CA ARG A 172 -7.92 12.98 -29.43
C ARG A 172 -8.02 12.66 -30.92
N ASP A 173 -9.19 12.91 -31.51
CA ASP A 173 -9.48 12.65 -32.92
C ASP A 173 -9.29 13.89 -33.82
N ALA A 174 -8.43 14.83 -33.42
CA ALA A 174 -8.06 15.95 -34.26
C ALA A 174 -7.32 15.46 -35.53
N VAL A 175 -8.08 15.05 -36.53
CA VAL A 175 -7.57 14.76 -37.87
C VAL A 175 -7.11 16.09 -38.45
N SER A 176 -5.83 16.19 -38.81
CA SER A 176 -5.40 17.31 -39.66
C SER A 176 -6.17 17.20 -40.97
N VAL A 177 -7.18 18.04 -41.15
CA VAL A 177 -7.93 18.07 -42.40
C VAL A 177 -6.98 18.66 -43.43
N ILE A 178 -6.37 17.78 -44.23
CA ILE A 178 -5.57 18.16 -45.38
C ILE A 178 -6.54 18.74 -46.42
N SER A 179 -6.76 20.05 -46.41
CA SER A 179 -7.43 20.70 -47.55
C SER A 179 -6.39 20.83 -48.66
N SER A 180 -6.51 20.02 -49.71
CA SER A 180 -5.69 20.19 -50.91
C SER A 180 -6.32 21.26 -51.79
N LYS A 181 -5.74 22.47 -51.85
CA LYS A 181 -6.12 23.47 -52.84
C LYS A 181 -5.25 23.31 -54.08
N THR A 182 -5.82 22.77 -55.15
CA THR A 182 -5.12 22.67 -56.46
C THR A 182 -5.08 24.05 -57.11
N ILE A 183 -3.90 24.65 -57.23
CA ILE A 183 -3.69 25.86 -58.04
C ILE A 183 -3.24 25.42 -59.43
N SER A 184 -4.05 25.69 -60.46
CA SER A 184 -3.66 25.50 -61.86
C SER A 184 -3.13 26.82 -62.42
N THR A 185 -1.82 26.91 -62.66
CA THR A 185 -1.24 27.95 -63.51
C THR A 185 -1.03 27.38 -64.91
N LYS A 186 -1.57 28.08 -65.92
CA LYS A 186 -1.40 27.70 -67.33
C LYS A 186 0.07 27.88 -67.76
N LYS A 187 0.55 26.87 -68.50
CA LYS A 187 1.86 26.67 -69.16
C LYS A 187 2.96 26.04 -68.29
N ASN A 188 3.30 24.82 -68.70
CA ASN A 188 4.32 23.88 -68.20
C ASN A 188 3.97 23.19 -66.87
N LEU A 189 3.43 21.97 -67.01
CA LEU A 189 3.02 21.11 -65.91
C LEU A 189 4.19 20.78 -64.97
N ASN A 190 4.20 21.42 -63.81
CA ASN A 190 4.61 20.80 -62.55
C ASN A 190 3.44 20.96 -61.57
N LEU A 191 2.79 19.85 -61.21
CA LEU A 191 1.73 19.81 -60.19
C LEU A 191 2.39 20.00 -58.81
N ILE A 192 2.47 21.23 -58.32
CA ILE A 192 2.87 21.47 -56.93
C ILE A 192 1.64 21.28 -56.05
N LYS A 193 1.60 20.15 -55.33
CA LYS A 193 0.63 19.89 -54.26
C LYS A 193 1.09 20.69 -53.04
N VAL A 194 0.55 21.89 -52.83
CA VAL A 194 0.72 22.60 -51.55
C VAL A 194 -0.27 21.98 -50.57
N VAL A 195 0.25 21.19 -49.64
CA VAL A 195 -0.50 20.62 -48.52
C VAL A 195 -0.44 21.66 -47.41
N GLN A 196 -1.56 22.29 -47.10
CA GLN A 196 -1.70 23.09 -45.89
C GLN A 196 -2.51 22.26 -44.91
N ALA A 197 -1.84 21.70 -43.90
CA ALA A 197 -2.49 21.02 -42.80
C ALA A 197 -3.32 22.05 -42.01
N ALA A 198 -4.58 21.73 -41.68
CA ALA A 198 -5.28 22.47 -40.64
C ALA A 198 -4.43 22.38 -39.35
N GLU A 199 -4.04 23.53 -38.82
CA GLU A 199 -3.21 23.63 -37.62
C GLU A 199 -4.04 23.13 -36.44
N ILE A 200 -3.56 22.09 -35.75
CA ILE A 200 -4.16 21.64 -34.49
C ILE A 200 -3.82 22.72 -33.47
N VAL A 201 -4.81 23.56 -33.14
CA VAL A 201 -4.65 24.60 -32.13
C VAL A 201 -4.83 23.97 -30.76
N PRO A 202 -3.77 23.91 -29.91
CA PRO A 202 -3.89 23.36 -28.58
C PRO A 202 -4.78 24.23 -27.70
N VAL A 203 -5.41 23.60 -26.70
CA VAL A 203 -6.20 24.32 -25.70
C VAL A 203 -5.28 25.30 -24.95
N GLU A 204 -5.66 26.57 -24.93
CA GLU A 204 -5.02 27.55 -24.06
C GLU A 204 -5.46 27.32 -22.61
N ALA A 205 -4.48 27.22 -21.71
CA ALA A 205 -4.74 26.99 -20.31
C ALA A 205 -3.80 27.83 -19.43
N MET A 206 -4.28 28.11 -18.22
CA MET A 206 -3.50 28.67 -17.13
C MET A 206 -2.90 27.54 -16.31
N VAL A 207 -1.75 27.78 -15.68
CA VAL A 207 -1.11 26.80 -14.81
C VAL A 207 -0.62 27.43 -13.51
N SER A 208 -0.89 26.75 -12.40
CA SER A 208 -0.49 27.15 -11.05
C SER A 208 0.18 26.00 -10.31
N SER A 209 1.12 26.32 -9.42
CA SER A 209 1.85 25.34 -8.61
C SER A 209 2.34 26.01 -7.32
N VAL A 210 2.16 25.34 -6.18
CA VAL A 210 2.63 25.80 -4.86
C VAL A 210 3.89 25.09 -4.39
N ASP A 211 4.19 23.89 -4.91
CA ASP A 211 5.27 23.02 -4.44
C ASP A 211 6.21 22.52 -5.56
N ASN A 212 5.92 22.87 -6.82
CA ASN A 212 6.61 22.39 -8.02
C ASN A 212 6.61 20.86 -8.18
N LEU A 213 5.75 20.17 -7.42
CA LEU A 213 5.43 18.76 -7.56
C LEU A 213 4.06 18.62 -8.23
N THR A 214 3.09 19.46 -7.86
CA THR A 214 1.72 19.43 -8.33
C THR A 214 1.40 20.68 -9.13
N PHE A 215 0.97 20.48 -10.37
CA PHE A 215 0.59 21.54 -11.30
C PHE A 215 -0.90 21.43 -11.60
N VAL A 216 -1.64 22.50 -11.31
CA VAL A 216 -3.07 22.62 -11.63
C VAL A 216 -3.18 23.45 -12.91
N ILE A 217 -3.75 22.83 -13.94
CA ILE A 217 -3.94 23.40 -15.26
C ILE A 217 -5.42 23.69 -15.44
N THR A 218 -5.77 24.95 -15.56
CA THR A 218 -7.15 25.40 -15.72
C THR A 218 -7.35 25.90 -17.15
N PRO A 219 -8.13 25.20 -17.99
CA PRO A 219 -8.47 25.67 -19.32
C PRO A 219 -9.05 27.09 -19.29
N ARG A 220 -8.68 27.94 -20.26
CA ARG A 220 -9.23 29.31 -20.34
C ARG A 220 -10.70 29.34 -20.77
N GLU A 221 -11.10 28.31 -21.51
CA GLU A 221 -12.45 28.07 -21.98
C GLU A 221 -12.88 26.67 -21.54
N TYR A 222 -14.18 26.48 -21.31
CA TYR A 222 -14.71 25.16 -20.97
C TYR A 222 -14.38 24.13 -22.05
N LEU A 223 -13.89 22.97 -21.62
CA LEU A 223 -13.58 21.85 -22.49
C LEU A 223 -14.86 21.30 -23.15
N GLY A 224 -14.69 20.46 -24.17
CA GLY A 224 -15.80 19.74 -24.80
C GLY A 224 -16.77 20.61 -25.59
N THR A 225 -17.98 20.11 -25.78
CA THR A 225 -19.06 20.79 -26.52
C THR A 225 -20.37 20.70 -25.74
N LEU A 226 -21.35 21.54 -26.07
CA LEU A 226 -22.69 21.48 -25.48
C LEU A 226 -23.61 20.41 -26.10
N LEU A 227 -23.12 19.61 -27.06
CA LEU A 227 -23.97 18.73 -27.88
C LEU A 227 -23.67 17.25 -27.67
N GLN A 228 -22.41 16.91 -27.43
CA GLN A 228 -21.98 15.53 -27.26
C GLN A 228 -20.65 15.46 -26.50
N PRO A 229 -20.41 14.33 -25.80
CA PRO A 229 -19.12 14.05 -25.19
C PRO A 229 -17.98 14.01 -26.21
N VAL A 230 -16.80 14.44 -25.81
CA VAL A 230 -15.61 14.50 -26.68
C VAL A 230 -14.35 14.06 -25.93
N TRP A 231 -13.52 13.27 -26.60
CA TRP A 231 -12.23 12.80 -26.07
C TRP A 231 -11.13 13.85 -26.21
N TYR A 232 -10.46 14.13 -25.09
CA TYR A 232 -9.24 14.91 -25.03
C TYR A 232 -8.03 14.00 -24.78
N GLN A 233 -6.88 14.45 -25.22
CA GLN A 233 -5.58 13.86 -24.93
C GLN A 233 -4.65 14.93 -24.36
N VAL A 234 -3.94 14.59 -23.30
CA VAL A 234 -2.89 15.41 -22.70
C VAL A 234 -1.55 14.74 -22.96
N ILE A 235 -0.57 15.51 -23.46
CA ILE A 235 0.78 15.03 -23.78
C ILE A 235 1.81 15.88 -23.03
N LEU A 236 2.59 15.24 -22.17
CA LEU A 236 3.81 15.79 -21.58
C LEU A 236 4.98 15.48 -22.51
N THR A 237 5.60 16.53 -23.02
CA THR A 237 6.69 16.41 -24.00
C THR A 237 8.05 16.29 -23.29
N LYS A 238 9.10 16.07 -24.07
CA LYS A 238 10.50 16.11 -23.60
C LYS A 238 10.93 17.48 -23.04
N ASP A 239 10.16 18.53 -23.28
CA ASP A 239 10.49 19.88 -22.84
C ASP A 239 10.18 20.10 -21.36
N VAL A 240 9.38 19.21 -20.75
CA VAL A 240 9.25 19.15 -19.29
C VAL A 240 10.60 18.76 -18.68
N LYS A 241 11.16 19.62 -17.83
CA LYS A 241 12.48 19.43 -17.19
C LYS A 241 12.35 19.19 -15.69
N LYS A 242 13.21 18.31 -15.18
CA LYS A 242 13.46 18.14 -13.75
C LYS A 242 14.14 19.38 -13.17
N ASN A 243 14.10 19.56 -11.85
CA ASN A 243 14.72 20.73 -11.20
C ASN A 243 16.23 20.88 -11.50
N ASN A 244 16.94 19.78 -11.77
CA ASN A 244 18.35 19.80 -12.18
C ASN A 244 18.58 20.18 -13.66
N GLY A 245 17.52 20.51 -14.41
CA GLY A 245 17.56 20.88 -15.82
C GLY A 245 17.56 19.72 -16.82
N THR A 246 17.61 18.47 -16.36
CA THR A 246 17.55 17.29 -17.23
C THR A 246 16.12 16.97 -17.69
N ASP A 247 15.99 16.26 -18.81
CA ASP A 247 14.70 15.87 -19.38
C ASP A 247 13.94 14.94 -18.44
N ALA A 248 12.66 15.22 -18.21
CA ALA A 248 11.82 14.36 -17.37
C ALA A 248 11.54 13.01 -18.04
N PHE A 249 11.37 13.00 -19.37
CA PHE A 249 10.94 11.84 -20.15
C PHE A 249 11.99 11.34 -21.17
N GLY A 250 13.18 11.95 -21.21
CA GLY A 250 14.22 11.60 -22.19
C GLY A 250 13.74 11.79 -23.63
N ILE A 251 13.89 10.77 -24.48
CA ILE A 251 13.33 10.76 -25.86
C ILE A 251 11.83 10.43 -25.92
N ASN A 252 11.23 10.06 -24.79
CA ASN A 252 9.83 9.65 -24.73
C ASN A 252 8.94 10.83 -24.36
N THR A 253 7.65 10.68 -24.62
CA THR A 253 6.59 11.53 -24.08
C THR A 253 5.81 10.75 -23.03
N PHE A 254 4.94 11.42 -22.28
CA PHE A 254 3.89 10.75 -21.51
C PHE A 254 2.55 11.31 -21.97
N GLN A 255 1.57 10.45 -22.21
CA GLN A 255 0.25 10.91 -22.62
C GLN A 255 -0.86 10.04 -22.04
N TRP A 256 -2.01 10.65 -21.82
CA TRP A 256 -3.26 9.98 -21.43
C TRP A 256 -4.46 10.72 -22.03
N ASP A 257 -5.60 10.03 -22.06
CA ASP A 257 -6.85 10.52 -22.63
C ASP A 257 -8.00 10.40 -21.64
N PHE A 258 -9.01 11.26 -21.79
CA PHE A 258 -10.26 11.25 -21.02
C PHE A 258 -11.41 11.82 -21.87
N GLU A 259 -12.65 11.48 -21.53
CA GLU A 259 -13.86 11.93 -22.22
C GLU A 259 -14.55 13.03 -21.40
N VAL A 260 -14.67 14.21 -22.01
CA VAL A 260 -15.38 15.36 -21.45
C VAL A 260 -16.84 15.30 -21.86
N SER A 261 -17.74 15.45 -20.90
CA SER A 261 -19.20 15.44 -21.06
C SER A 261 -19.74 16.76 -21.64
N ASP A 262 -21.06 16.89 -21.74
CA ASP A 262 -21.75 18.09 -22.24
C ASP A 262 -22.23 19.06 -21.15
N HIS A 263 -22.01 18.72 -19.87
CA HIS A 263 -22.45 19.48 -18.70
C HIS A 263 -21.29 20.14 -17.92
N LEU A 264 -21.66 21.08 -17.04
CA LEU A 264 -20.78 21.68 -16.06
C LEU A 264 -20.95 20.99 -14.71
N ASP A 265 -19.88 20.90 -13.96
CA ASP A 265 -19.91 20.50 -12.56
C ASP A 265 -20.26 21.72 -11.72
N LEU A 266 -21.44 21.66 -11.09
CA LEU A 266 -21.97 22.66 -10.17
C LEU A 266 -22.33 22.00 -8.84
N GLU A 267 -21.81 20.81 -8.55
CA GLU A 267 -22.02 20.16 -7.26
C GLU A 267 -20.91 20.60 -6.30
N PRO A 268 -21.24 21.18 -5.13
CA PRO A 268 -20.23 21.51 -4.13
C PRO A 268 -19.58 20.24 -3.55
N PRO A 269 -18.25 20.25 -3.30
CA PRO A 269 -17.60 19.15 -2.61
C PRO A 269 -18.04 19.07 -1.16
N GLN A 270 -18.15 17.85 -0.65
CA GLN A 270 -18.59 17.51 0.68
C GLN A 270 -17.59 16.59 1.38
N VAL A 271 -17.43 16.78 2.69
CA VAL A 271 -16.65 15.85 3.52
C VAL A 271 -17.41 14.53 3.69
N VAL A 272 -16.73 13.41 3.45
CA VAL A 272 -17.25 12.06 3.68
C VAL A 272 -17.03 11.70 5.15
N SER A 273 -18.04 11.92 6.01
CA SER A 273 -17.93 11.72 7.47
C SER A 273 -17.37 10.36 7.88
N VAL A 274 -17.76 9.29 7.17
CA VAL A 274 -17.32 7.91 7.47
C VAL A 274 -15.80 7.74 7.36
N ASN A 275 -15.15 8.58 6.55
CA ASN A 275 -13.71 8.52 6.30
C ASN A 275 -12.92 9.59 7.08
N LEU A 276 -13.52 10.20 8.10
CA LEU A 276 -12.81 11.10 9.01
C LEU A 276 -11.91 10.30 9.94
N PHE A 277 -10.62 10.62 9.92
CA PHE A 277 -9.66 10.06 10.86
C PHE A 277 -8.81 11.17 11.49
N PRO A 278 -8.65 11.21 12.82
CA PRO A 278 -9.47 10.54 13.82
C PRO A 278 -10.97 10.83 13.69
N ALA A 279 -11.79 9.86 14.11
CA ALA A 279 -13.22 10.05 14.23
C ALA A 279 -13.54 11.12 15.29
N PRO A 280 -14.64 11.88 15.17
CA PRO A 280 -15.06 12.86 16.16
C PRO A 280 -15.23 12.22 17.54
N ASP A 281 -14.70 12.89 18.55
CA ASP A 281 -14.64 12.43 19.94
C ASP A 281 -14.68 13.66 20.88
N ASN A 282 -15.55 13.59 21.89
CA ASN A 282 -15.89 14.69 22.79
C ASN A 282 -15.25 14.55 24.17
N LEU A 283 -14.92 13.35 24.65
CA LEU A 283 -14.55 13.12 26.05
C LEU A 283 -13.26 12.31 26.19
N ALA A 284 -12.23 12.94 26.76
CA ALA A 284 -10.96 12.26 27.07
C ALA A 284 -11.18 10.96 27.86
N ASP A 285 -10.50 9.91 27.46
CA ASP A 285 -10.50 8.65 28.17
C ASP A 285 -9.91 8.74 29.58
N SER A 286 -10.44 7.94 30.50
CA SER A 286 -9.95 7.91 31.89
C SER A 286 -8.90 6.82 32.08
N ILE A 287 -7.69 7.23 32.43
CA ILE A 287 -6.59 6.31 32.75
C ILE A 287 -6.79 5.78 34.18
N GLY A 288 -7.09 4.49 34.30
CA GLY A 288 -7.19 3.76 35.56
C GLY A 288 -5.82 3.36 36.15
N GLU A 289 -5.84 2.76 37.34
CA GLU A 289 -4.62 2.32 38.02
C GLU A 289 -3.87 1.28 37.18
N ALA A 290 -2.53 1.40 37.14
CA ALA A 290 -1.69 0.44 36.48
C ALA A 290 -1.70 -0.89 37.25
N SER A 291 -2.06 -1.98 36.58
CA SER A 291 -1.93 -3.32 37.15
C SER A 291 -0.46 -3.62 37.48
N PRO A 292 -0.18 -4.31 38.61
CA PRO A 292 1.18 -4.56 39.04
C PRO A 292 1.94 -5.43 38.03
N VAL A 293 3.16 -5.01 37.70
CA VAL A 293 4.08 -5.76 36.82
C VAL A 293 4.49 -7.06 37.50
N THR A 294 4.43 -8.19 36.79
CA THR A 294 4.89 -9.48 37.32
C THR A 294 6.13 -9.95 36.58
N ALA A 295 7.19 -10.30 37.32
CA ALA A 295 8.41 -10.87 36.73
C ALA A 295 8.21 -12.35 36.37
N ALA A 296 8.72 -12.74 35.21
CA ALA A 296 8.74 -14.13 34.78
C ALA A 296 9.58 -15.00 35.74
N LYS A 297 9.13 -16.23 35.96
CA LYS A 297 9.79 -17.19 36.85
C LYS A 297 10.14 -18.46 36.10
N GLY A 298 11.30 -19.02 36.42
CA GLY A 298 11.75 -20.34 35.99
C GLY A 298 12.35 -21.11 37.17
N SER A 299 12.65 -22.38 36.98
CA SER A 299 13.35 -23.17 38.01
C SER A 299 14.26 -24.24 37.43
N LEU A 300 15.24 -24.64 38.23
CA LEU A 300 16.20 -25.70 37.93
C LEU A 300 16.23 -26.65 39.13
N ILE A 301 15.99 -27.94 38.92
CA ILE A 301 16.04 -28.95 39.98
C ILE A 301 17.15 -29.93 39.66
N ILE A 302 18.19 -29.97 40.51
CA ILE A 302 19.31 -30.89 40.36
C ILE A 302 18.94 -32.24 41.01
N LYS A 303 18.76 -33.28 40.19
CA LYS A 303 18.36 -34.64 40.60
C LYS A 303 19.54 -35.62 40.66
N ALA A 304 20.60 -35.36 39.90
CA ALA A 304 21.87 -36.08 39.95
C ALA A 304 23.05 -35.08 39.85
N GLN A 305 24.24 -35.52 40.27
CA GLN A 305 25.43 -34.67 40.14
C GLN A 305 25.83 -34.54 38.66
N PRO A 306 26.11 -33.33 38.17
CA PRO A 306 26.61 -33.13 36.81
C PRO A 306 27.95 -33.84 36.57
N LYS A 307 28.22 -34.19 35.32
CA LYS A 307 29.45 -34.87 34.91
C LYS A 307 30.55 -33.84 34.62
N LEU A 308 31.74 -34.13 35.15
CA LEU A 308 32.95 -33.36 34.88
C LEU A 308 33.58 -33.82 33.57
N ALA A 309 34.37 -32.93 32.96
CA ALA A 309 35.17 -33.30 31.81
C ALA A 309 36.18 -34.41 32.18
N VAL A 310 36.31 -35.42 31.33
CA VAL A 310 37.33 -36.46 31.43
C VAL A 310 38.24 -36.33 30.22
N ALA A 311 39.53 -36.13 30.46
CA ALA A 311 40.52 -36.10 29.39
C ALA A 311 40.77 -37.51 28.85
N ASN A 312 40.99 -37.62 27.54
CA ASN A 312 41.44 -38.89 26.96
C ASN A 312 42.87 -39.24 27.42
N SER A 313 43.14 -40.54 27.57
CA SER A 313 44.48 -41.04 27.85
C SER A 313 44.75 -42.30 27.05
N VAL A 314 45.96 -42.41 26.52
CA VAL A 314 46.49 -43.64 25.91
C VAL A 314 47.83 -43.92 26.55
N THR A 315 47.87 -44.84 27.48
CA THR A 315 49.10 -45.22 28.19
C THR A 315 49.64 -46.52 27.61
N LEU A 316 50.84 -46.48 27.03
CA LEU A 316 51.51 -47.65 26.47
C LEU A 316 52.31 -48.41 27.53
N HIS A 317 52.16 -49.72 27.56
CA HIS A 317 52.95 -50.63 28.36
C HIS A 317 53.60 -51.72 27.50
N LYS A 318 54.89 -51.99 27.75
CA LYS A 318 55.65 -53.07 27.10
C LYS A 318 55.62 -54.31 27.98
N ASN A 319 55.33 -55.48 27.40
CA ASN A 319 55.23 -56.73 28.17
C ASN A 319 56.59 -57.35 28.54
N ARG A 320 57.73 -56.93 27.94
CA ARG A 320 59.13 -57.35 28.24
C ARG A 320 60.16 -56.31 27.76
N ASP A 321 61.44 -56.49 28.11
CA ASP A 321 62.59 -55.83 27.48
C ASP A 321 62.66 -56.17 25.98
N GLN A 322 61.98 -55.36 25.18
CA GLN A 322 61.93 -55.46 23.71
C GLN A 322 62.39 -54.13 23.10
N GLU A 323 63.24 -54.21 22.07
CA GLU A 323 63.79 -53.02 21.39
C GLU A 323 62.77 -52.27 20.52
N ALA A 324 61.63 -52.89 20.21
CA ALA A 324 60.63 -52.31 19.34
C ALA A 324 59.66 -51.41 20.11
N ASP A 325 59.44 -50.22 19.57
CA ASP A 325 58.50 -49.22 20.00
C ASP A 325 57.27 -49.11 19.09
N LEU A 326 56.24 -48.46 19.62
CA LEU A 326 55.07 -48.03 18.87
C LEU A 326 54.56 -46.71 19.44
N TYR A 327 53.71 -46.02 18.70
CA TYR A 327 53.04 -44.81 19.19
C TYR A 327 51.66 -44.60 18.56
N VAL A 328 50.86 -43.73 19.17
CA VAL A 328 49.52 -43.36 18.71
C VAL A 328 49.52 -41.87 18.30
N PRO A 329 49.42 -41.54 17.00
CA PRO A 329 49.55 -40.17 16.49
C PRO A 329 48.37 -39.25 16.84
N ASP A 330 47.15 -39.80 16.99
CA ASP A 330 45.95 -39.02 17.32
C ASP A 330 45.09 -39.76 18.37
N PRO A 331 45.41 -39.59 19.66
CA PRO A 331 44.69 -40.26 20.73
C PRO A 331 43.29 -39.66 21.00
N LYS A 332 42.93 -38.50 20.42
CA LYS A 332 41.63 -37.83 20.66
C LYS A 332 40.48 -38.54 19.99
N ASN A 333 40.75 -39.28 18.93
CA ASN A 333 39.75 -40.07 18.22
C ASN A 333 39.48 -41.45 18.87
N ASN A 334 39.96 -41.67 20.09
CA ASN A 334 39.68 -42.88 20.85
C ASN A 334 38.21 -42.92 21.31
N ASN A 335 37.50 -43.99 20.95
CA ASN A 335 36.13 -44.25 21.40
C ASN A 335 36.01 -45.56 22.23
N CYS A 336 37.12 -46.03 22.78
CA CYS A 336 37.18 -47.21 23.65
C CYS A 336 37.72 -46.87 25.04
N ASP A 337 37.05 -47.37 26.07
CA ASP A 337 37.54 -47.39 27.46
C ASP A 337 37.92 -48.83 27.83
N GLY A 338 39.14 -49.04 28.30
CA GLY A 338 39.63 -50.35 28.74
C GLY A 338 41.02 -50.71 28.19
N ARG A 339 41.37 -52.00 28.24
CA ARG A 339 42.71 -52.48 27.87
C ARG A 339 42.72 -53.06 26.46
N LEU A 340 43.64 -52.59 25.63
CA LEU A 340 43.90 -53.15 24.31
C LEU A 340 45.27 -53.83 24.30
N ASP A 341 45.30 -55.16 24.19
CA ASP A 341 46.54 -55.89 23.99
C ASP A 341 46.81 -56.08 22.49
N VAL A 342 48.05 -55.80 22.08
CA VAL A 342 48.53 -55.92 20.70
C VAL A 342 49.67 -56.91 20.68
N SER A 343 49.60 -57.93 19.82
CA SER A 343 50.70 -58.88 19.61
C SER A 343 50.95 -59.12 18.13
N ILE A 344 52.21 -59.23 17.73
CA ILE A 344 52.61 -59.40 16.33
C ILE A 344 52.74 -60.89 16.00
N ASN A 345 52.06 -61.33 14.95
CA ASN A 345 52.11 -62.67 14.39
C ASN A 345 53.22 -62.80 13.33
N GLY A 346 53.80 -64.00 13.22
CA GLY A 346 54.86 -64.33 12.27
C GLY A 346 54.39 -64.78 10.89
N THR A 347 53.28 -64.23 10.39
CA THR A 347 52.77 -64.50 9.04
C THR A 347 53.53 -63.69 7.98
N ASN A 348 53.45 -64.10 6.71
CA ASN A 348 53.97 -63.31 5.58
C ASN A 348 52.81 -63.00 4.61
N PRO A 349 52.31 -61.75 4.55
CA PRO A 349 52.76 -60.55 5.27
C PRO A 349 52.46 -60.58 6.79
N PRO A 350 53.17 -59.79 7.63
CA PRO A 350 52.98 -59.79 9.07
C PRO A 350 51.61 -59.24 9.47
N THR A 351 50.99 -59.88 10.48
CA THR A 351 49.68 -59.50 11.03
C THR A 351 49.77 -59.25 12.52
N ALA A 352 48.76 -58.64 13.12
CA ALA A 352 48.67 -58.42 14.57
C ALA A 352 47.36 -58.97 15.15
N ASN A 353 47.42 -59.53 16.36
CA ASN A 353 46.24 -59.80 17.18
C ASN A 353 45.92 -58.58 18.03
N LEU A 354 44.67 -58.13 18.00
CA LEU A 354 44.14 -57.12 18.90
C LEU A 354 43.14 -57.77 19.85
N ASN A 355 43.42 -57.72 21.14
CA ASN A 355 42.55 -58.23 22.18
C ASN A 355 41.97 -57.05 22.98
N TYR A 356 40.67 -56.87 22.88
CA TYR A 356 39.92 -55.77 23.49
C TYR A 356 39.38 -56.21 24.86
N ASN A 357 40.26 -56.18 25.86
CA ASN A 357 39.97 -56.64 27.21
C ASN A 357 39.15 -55.61 28.01
N GLY A 358 37.90 -55.96 28.30
CA GLY A 358 36.99 -55.11 29.08
C GLY A 358 36.35 -53.97 28.29
N ILE A 359 36.44 -53.99 26.95
CA ILE A 359 35.89 -52.93 26.09
C ILE A 359 34.53 -53.39 25.54
N ALA A 360 33.46 -52.74 25.99
CA ALA A 360 32.09 -53.11 25.63
C ALA A 360 31.83 -52.96 24.11
N GLY A 361 31.22 -53.99 23.49
CA GLY A 361 30.84 -53.97 22.07
C GLY A 361 31.99 -54.18 21.08
N ARG A 362 33.20 -54.51 21.56
CA ARG A 362 34.36 -54.85 20.70
C ARG A 362 34.64 -56.34 20.72
N VAL A 363 35.06 -56.87 19.57
CA VAL A 363 35.42 -58.29 19.40
C VAL A 363 36.90 -58.36 19.11
N ASN A 364 37.59 -59.30 19.75
CA ASN A 364 39.00 -59.57 19.51
C ASN A 364 39.26 -59.88 18.04
N THR A 365 40.28 -59.27 17.46
CA THR A 365 40.67 -59.50 16.08
C THR A 365 41.97 -60.31 16.07
N PRO A 366 41.91 -61.64 15.88
CA PRO A 366 43.08 -62.52 15.90
C PRO A 366 43.90 -62.47 14.59
N GLU A 367 43.54 -61.63 13.62
CA GLU A 367 44.36 -61.40 12.44
C GLU A 367 44.03 -60.04 11.81
N THR A 368 44.82 -59.01 12.15
CA THR A 368 44.70 -57.66 11.60
C THR A 368 45.91 -57.37 10.72
N GLY A 369 45.68 -57.01 9.46
CA GLY A 369 46.77 -56.68 8.53
C GLY A 369 47.57 -55.46 8.99
N ILE A 370 48.90 -55.54 8.91
CA ILE A 370 49.80 -54.41 9.13
C ILE A 370 50.13 -53.82 7.75
N VAL A 371 49.69 -52.59 7.50
CA VAL A 371 49.94 -51.88 6.23
C VAL A 371 50.75 -50.63 6.54
N ASP A 372 51.90 -50.45 5.87
CA ASP A 372 52.82 -49.33 6.11
C ASP A 372 53.14 -49.11 7.60
N LYS A 373 53.46 -50.21 8.30
CA LYS A 373 53.74 -50.25 9.76
C LYS A 373 52.59 -49.74 10.64
N THR A 374 51.39 -49.59 10.09
CA THR A 374 50.23 -49.06 10.79
C THR A 374 49.19 -50.15 11.01
N ILE A 375 48.62 -50.16 12.21
CA ILE A 375 47.46 -50.95 12.58
C ILE A 375 46.28 -49.99 12.79
N ILE A 376 45.18 -50.23 12.09
CA ILE A 376 43.94 -49.49 12.29
C ILE A 376 43.12 -50.23 13.35
N THR A 377 42.80 -49.54 14.44
CA THR A 377 42.00 -50.14 15.51
C THR A 377 40.51 -49.88 15.27
N SER A 378 39.66 -50.80 15.73
CA SER A 378 38.21 -50.55 15.76
C SER A 378 37.81 -49.43 16.73
N CYS A 379 38.74 -49.00 17.60
CA CYS A 379 38.59 -47.92 18.57
C CYS A 379 38.72 -46.51 17.98
N GLY A 380 38.87 -46.38 16.66
CA GLY A 380 38.89 -45.08 15.96
C GLY A 380 40.26 -44.41 15.85
N PHE A 381 41.30 -44.96 16.50
CA PHE A 381 42.67 -44.47 16.42
C PHE A 381 43.62 -45.46 15.72
N LYS A 382 44.78 -44.96 15.29
CA LYS A 382 45.83 -45.75 14.60
C LYS A 382 46.99 -46.04 15.56
N ILE A 383 47.62 -47.19 15.39
CA ILE A 383 48.87 -47.55 16.07
C ILE A 383 49.95 -47.63 15.00
N VAL A 384 51.06 -46.93 15.19
CA VAL A 384 52.21 -46.96 14.29
C VAL A 384 53.35 -47.70 14.96
N LEU A 385 53.83 -48.75 14.31
CA LEU A 385 54.94 -49.58 14.74
C LEU A 385 56.27 -48.99 14.24
N ASP A 386 57.34 -49.17 15.03
CA ASP A 386 58.69 -48.84 14.59
C ASP A 386 59.29 -49.85 13.62
N ASP A 387 60.51 -49.59 13.14
CA ASP A 387 61.21 -50.43 12.15
C ASP A 387 61.73 -51.75 12.71
N LYS A 388 61.70 -51.94 14.03
CA LYS A 388 62.27 -53.08 14.73
C LYS A 388 61.22 -54.11 15.14
N PHE A 389 59.95 -53.89 14.80
CA PHE A 389 58.87 -54.81 15.12
C PHE A 389 59.12 -56.19 14.49
N ARG A 390 58.87 -57.25 15.28
CA ARG A 390 59.02 -58.65 14.85
C ARG A 390 57.96 -59.52 15.49
N ALA A 391 57.76 -60.70 14.91
CA ALA A 391 56.87 -61.72 15.46
C ALA A 391 57.21 -62.02 16.93
N GLY A 392 56.18 -62.09 17.78
CA GLY A 392 56.31 -62.31 19.22
C GLY A 392 56.42 -61.04 20.06
N ASN A 393 56.58 -59.85 19.46
CA ASN A 393 56.47 -58.59 20.19
C ASN A 393 55.03 -58.37 20.67
N SER A 394 54.86 -57.84 21.89
CA SER A 394 53.54 -57.51 22.42
C SER A 394 53.53 -56.30 23.33
N TRP A 395 52.44 -55.55 23.28
CA TRP A 395 52.18 -54.34 24.05
C TRP A 395 50.76 -54.37 24.58
N TYR A 396 50.48 -53.55 25.59
CA TYR A 396 49.11 -53.22 25.94
C TYR A 396 48.94 -51.72 26.15
N PHE A 397 47.74 -51.24 25.87
CA PHE A 397 47.34 -49.87 26.09
C PHE A 397 46.21 -49.83 27.10
N ASP A 398 46.32 -48.91 28.06
CA ASP A 398 45.18 -48.49 28.86
C ASP A 398 44.57 -47.24 28.21
N LEU A 399 43.30 -47.35 27.83
CA LEU A 399 42.58 -46.37 27.02
C LEU A 399 41.47 -45.72 27.84
N THR A 400 41.37 -44.40 27.77
CA THR A 400 40.21 -43.61 28.22
C THR A 400 39.76 -42.64 27.14
N THR A 401 38.44 -42.47 27.01
CA THR A 401 37.76 -41.60 26.04
C THR A 401 37.56 -40.18 26.59
N GLU A 402 37.55 -39.19 25.70
CA GLU A 402 37.26 -37.81 26.08
C GLU A 402 35.75 -37.63 26.29
N VAL A 403 35.36 -37.14 27.48
CA VAL A 403 33.96 -36.79 27.79
C VAL A 403 33.91 -35.30 28.13
N GLY A 404 33.08 -34.53 27.41
CA GLY A 404 32.86 -33.11 27.71
C GLY A 404 32.08 -32.90 29.01
N ALA A 405 32.37 -31.79 29.71
CA ALA A 405 31.64 -31.43 30.92
C ALA A 405 30.17 -31.07 30.62
N ASP A 406 29.32 -31.32 31.61
CA ASP A 406 27.97 -30.81 31.63
C ASP A 406 27.96 -29.27 31.74
N TRP A 407 26.99 -28.61 31.11
CA TRP A 407 26.84 -27.17 31.12
C TRP A 407 25.37 -26.73 31.13
N LEU A 408 25.13 -25.51 31.60
CA LEU A 408 23.82 -24.85 31.65
C LEU A 408 23.91 -23.46 31.01
N GLN A 409 22.94 -23.10 30.18
CA GLN A 409 22.82 -21.76 29.62
C GLN A 409 21.64 -20.99 30.25
N VAL A 410 21.91 -19.76 30.69
CA VAL A 410 20.93 -18.83 31.25
C VAL A 410 21.04 -17.48 30.54
N GLY A 411 20.08 -17.20 29.67
CA GLY A 411 20.18 -16.11 28.70
C GLY A 411 21.34 -16.35 27.74
N GLU A 412 22.22 -15.35 27.62
CA GLU A 412 23.38 -15.39 26.72
C GLU A 412 24.63 -16.04 27.36
N VAL A 413 24.57 -16.36 28.66
CA VAL A 413 25.73 -16.87 29.40
C VAL A 413 25.64 -18.38 29.59
N ARG A 414 26.70 -19.09 29.19
CA ARG A 414 26.89 -20.52 29.43
C ARG A 414 27.77 -20.72 30.67
N TYR A 415 27.36 -21.66 31.53
CA TYR A 415 28.04 -22.06 32.76
C TYR A 415 28.42 -23.54 32.68
N ILE A 416 29.71 -23.84 32.78
CA ILE A 416 30.26 -25.19 32.70
C ILE A 416 30.46 -25.75 34.12
N PHE A 417 29.94 -26.94 34.39
CA PHE A 417 30.13 -27.61 35.68
C PHE A 417 31.56 -28.15 35.79
N GLY A 418 32.23 -27.84 36.90
CA GLY A 418 33.65 -28.11 37.11
C GLY A 418 34.58 -26.93 36.81
N GLU A 419 34.10 -25.94 36.04
CA GLU A 419 34.85 -24.72 35.71
C GLU A 419 34.17 -23.48 36.30
N ASP A 420 33.00 -23.12 35.80
CA ASP A 420 32.21 -21.98 36.29
C ASP A 420 31.40 -22.33 37.55
N VAL A 421 31.05 -23.60 37.70
CA VAL A 421 30.20 -24.10 38.80
C VAL A 421 30.85 -25.28 39.49
N LEU A 422 31.27 -25.09 40.74
CA LEU A 422 31.83 -26.16 41.56
C LEU A 422 30.77 -27.21 41.92
N ILE A 423 31.06 -28.49 41.68
CA ILE A 423 30.20 -29.60 42.09
C ILE A 423 30.42 -29.90 43.58
N GLY A 424 29.35 -29.81 44.37
CA GLY A 424 29.40 -30.03 45.81
C GLY A 424 29.27 -31.50 46.22
N ALA A 425 29.44 -31.79 47.51
CA ALA A 425 29.29 -33.14 48.06
C ALA A 425 27.83 -33.62 48.09
N SER A 426 26.87 -32.69 47.97
CA SER A 426 25.43 -32.97 47.87
C SER A 426 24.77 -32.19 46.74
N LEU A 427 23.59 -32.63 46.29
CA LEU A 427 22.82 -31.93 45.26
C LEU A 427 22.46 -30.49 45.67
N SER A 428 22.19 -30.28 46.96
CA SER A 428 21.91 -28.95 47.52
C SER A 428 23.13 -28.05 47.54
N GLU A 429 24.31 -28.61 47.78
CA GLU A 429 25.56 -27.87 47.73
C GLU A 429 25.92 -27.47 46.29
N THR A 430 25.74 -28.37 45.32
CA THR A 430 25.87 -28.04 43.88
C THR A 430 24.89 -26.95 43.46
N ALA A 431 23.63 -27.00 43.92
CA ALA A 431 22.65 -25.94 43.69
C ALA A 431 23.08 -24.60 44.31
N SER A 432 23.70 -24.61 45.50
CA SER A 432 24.24 -23.42 46.16
C SER A 432 25.42 -22.83 45.40
N ASN A 433 26.31 -23.66 44.86
CA ASN A 433 27.42 -23.20 44.03
C ASN A 433 26.92 -22.61 42.70
N LEU A 434 25.90 -23.23 42.09
CA LEU A 434 25.24 -22.66 40.91
C LEU A 434 24.58 -21.31 41.21
N LYS A 435 23.96 -21.16 42.38
CA LYS A 435 23.43 -19.85 42.84
C LYS A 435 24.51 -18.77 42.87
N LYS A 436 25.70 -19.10 43.38
CA LYS A 436 26.84 -18.17 43.43
C LYS A 436 27.32 -17.78 42.04
N ALA A 437 27.45 -18.74 41.13
CA ALA A 437 27.83 -18.48 39.74
C ALA A 437 26.82 -17.56 39.02
N LEU A 438 25.53 -17.71 39.32
CA LEU A 438 24.45 -16.89 38.75
C LEU A 438 24.26 -15.52 39.43
N PHE A 439 24.98 -15.21 40.51
CA PHE A 439 24.77 -13.98 41.29
C PHE A 439 24.92 -12.70 40.44
N ASN A 440 25.90 -12.68 39.55
CA ASN A 440 26.20 -11.55 38.65
C ASN A 440 25.48 -11.64 37.30
N ASN A 441 24.58 -12.61 37.08
CA ASN A 441 23.88 -12.71 35.81
C ASN A 441 23.02 -11.46 35.56
N SER A 442 23.11 -10.87 34.36
CA SER A 442 22.43 -9.60 34.04
C SER A 442 20.91 -9.73 33.89
N LYS A 443 20.39 -10.94 33.65
CA LYS A 443 18.98 -11.19 33.33
C LYS A 443 18.17 -11.78 34.50
N VAL A 444 18.80 -12.50 35.42
CA VAL A 444 18.09 -13.28 36.46
C VAL A 444 18.59 -12.99 37.87
N SER A 445 17.69 -13.15 38.84
CA SER A 445 17.98 -13.23 40.28
C SER A 445 17.59 -14.62 40.76
N THR A 446 18.30 -15.14 41.76
CA THR A 446 18.19 -16.55 42.15
C THR A 446 17.92 -16.72 43.64
N THR A 447 17.01 -17.63 43.97
CA THR A 447 16.76 -18.13 45.33
C THR A 447 16.87 -19.64 45.33
N ILE A 448 17.16 -20.24 46.48
CA ILE A 448 17.40 -21.68 46.59
C ILE A 448 16.49 -22.28 47.65
N ASN A 449 15.97 -23.47 47.37
CA ASN A 449 15.26 -24.32 48.31
C ASN A 449 15.74 -25.77 48.14
N GLY A 450 16.67 -26.21 49.00
CA GLY A 450 17.30 -27.52 48.86
C GLY A 450 18.13 -27.65 47.57
N ASN A 451 17.71 -28.54 46.67
CA ASN A 451 18.30 -28.78 45.35
C ASN A 451 17.54 -28.08 44.20
N GLU A 452 16.51 -27.29 44.51
CA GLU A 452 15.79 -26.45 43.55
C GLU A 452 16.32 -25.02 43.60
N LEU A 453 16.74 -24.52 42.44
CA LEU A 453 17.07 -23.13 42.21
C LEU A 453 15.91 -22.43 41.51
N LYS A 454 15.29 -21.45 42.18
CA LYS A 454 14.21 -20.63 41.63
C LYS A 454 14.80 -19.37 41.03
N LEU A 455 14.49 -19.14 39.77
CA LEU A 455 14.98 -18.00 38.98
C LEU A 455 13.85 -16.99 38.80
N THR A 456 14.13 -15.71 39.00
CA THR A 456 13.21 -14.60 38.73
C THR A 456 13.88 -13.61 37.80
N ALA A 457 13.21 -13.24 36.70
CA ALA A 457 13.72 -12.24 35.77
C ALA A 457 13.95 -10.89 36.49
N LYS A 458 15.09 -10.25 36.26
CA LYS A 458 15.41 -8.94 36.87
C LYS A 458 14.55 -7.82 36.29
N VAL A 459 14.15 -7.93 35.03
CA VAL A 459 13.21 -7.02 34.37
C VAL A 459 11.80 -7.65 34.44
N PRO A 460 10.83 -7.03 35.14
CA PRO A 460 9.47 -7.54 35.18
C PRO A 460 8.75 -7.32 33.84
N GLY A 461 7.76 -8.16 33.50
CA GLY A 461 7.04 -8.09 32.23
C GLY A 461 7.13 -9.36 31.38
N LYS A 462 6.42 -9.36 30.24
CA LYS A 462 6.40 -10.47 29.27
C LYS A 462 7.76 -10.73 28.65
N ILE A 463 8.62 -9.71 28.56
CA ILE A 463 10.01 -9.82 28.08
C ILE A 463 10.77 -10.92 28.83
N GLY A 464 10.54 -11.05 30.15
CA GLY A 464 11.19 -12.07 30.97
C GLY A 464 10.85 -13.50 30.59
N ASN A 465 9.72 -13.75 29.90
CA ASN A 465 9.33 -15.09 29.45
C ASN A 465 10.26 -15.64 28.35
N ASN A 466 11.00 -14.76 27.67
CA ASN A 466 11.91 -15.13 26.58
C ASN A 466 13.35 -15.34 27.04
N ILE A 467 13.63 -15.34 28.35
CA ILE A 467 14.97 -15.67 28.86
C ILE A 467 15.26 -17.14 28.58
N GLU A 468 16.27 -17.41 27.76
CA GLU A 468 16.68 -18.76 27.41
C GLU A 468 17.18 -19.52 28.64
N LEU A 469 16.72 -20.77 28.77
CA LEU A 469 17.12 -21.66 29.86
C LEU A 469 17.16 -23.10 29.34
N PHE A 470 18.36 -23.64 29.12
CA PHE A 470 18.57 -24.99 28.61
C PHE A 470 19.96 -25.52 28.98
N SER A 471 20.17 -26.83 28.83
CA SER A 471 21.38 -27.55 29.24
C SER A 471 21.61 -28.74 28.30
N ASN A 472 22.86 -29.23 28.22
CA ASN A 472 23.16 -30.53 27.60
C ASN A 472 22.88 -31.73 28.53
N VAL A 473 22.56 -31.48 29.80
CA VAL A 473 22.26 -32.51 30.79
C VAL A 473 20.88 -33.13 30.53
N LEU A 474 20.76 -34.44 30.77
CA LEU A 474 19.49 -35.15 30.61
C LEU A 474 18.43 -34.63 31.58
N ALA A 475 17.17 -34.59 31.15
CA ALA A 475 16.06 -34.10 31.97
C ALA A 475 15.84 -34.92 33.27
N SER A 476 16.29 -36.18 33.28
CA SER A 476 16.32 -37.06 34.46
C SER A 476 17.33 -36.62 35.52
N GLU A 477 18.37 -35.88 35.14
CA GLU A 477 19.47 -35.43 35.99
C GLU A 477 19.32 -33.95 36.38
N ILE A 478 18.89 -33.08 35.47
CA ILE A 478 18.48 -31.69 35.75
C ILE A 478 17.12 -31.42 35.12
N THR A 479 16.12 -31.08 35.93
CA THR A 479 14.81 -30.66 35.42
C THR A 479 14.76 -29.14 35.29
N ILE A 480 14.40 -28.66 34.11
CA ILE A 480 14.32 -27.24 33.77
C ILE A 480 12.86 -26.84 33.59
N LEU A 481 12.40 -25.86 34.37
CA LEU A 481 11.16 -25.14 34.12
C LEU A 481 11.51 -23.81 33.47
N LYS A 482 11.14 -23.65 32.19
CA LYS A 482 11.39 -22.42 31.42
C LYS A 482 10.67 -21.22 32.02
N PHE A 483 11.18 -20.03 31.72
CA PHE A 483 10.57 -18.78 32.18
C PHE A 483 9.13 -18.64 31.67
N SER A 484 8.22 -18.36 32.59
CA SER A 484 6.82 -18.11 32.29
C SER A 484 6.18 -17.23 33.37
N GLY A 485 4.95 -16.76 33.12
CA GLY A 485 4.17 -15.97 34.09
C GLY A 485 4.56 -14.49 34.21
N GLY A 486 5.46 -13.98 33.36
CA GLY A 486 5.74 -12.55 33.25
C GLY A 486 4.59 -11.80 32.59
N VAL A 487 4.14 -10.72 33.20
CA VAL A 487 3.01 -9.88 32.75
C VAL A 487 3.41 -8.41 32.82
N ASP A 488 3.22 -7.69 31.71
CA ASP A 488 3.50 -6.24 31.62
C ASP A 488 2.49 -5.43 32.44
N ALA A 489 2.87 -4.20 32.80
CA ALA A 489 1.93 -3.26 33.42
C ALA A 489 0.82 -2.93 32.42
N VAL A 490 -0.43 -3.21 32.78
CA VAL A 490 -1.59 -2.82 31.98
C VAL A 490 -2.25 -1.65 32.67
N ARG A 491 -2.27 -0.48 32.02
CA ARG A 491 -3.17 0.61 32.42
C ARG A 491 -4.56 0.27 31.91
N THR A 492 -5.54 0.22 32.80
CA THR A 492 -6.93 0.07 32.38
C THR A 492 -7.40 1.42 31.84
N VAL A 493 -7.74 1.50 30.56
CA VAL A 493 -8.32 2.71 29.97
C VAL A 493 -9.82 2.54 29.99
N LYS A 494 -10.52 3.42 30.70
CA LYS A 494 -11.98 3.49 30.62
C LYS A 494 -12.33 4.46 29.50
N ILE A 495 -12.95 3.90 28.46
CA ILE A 495 -13.45 4.67 27.33
C ILE A 495 -14.67 5.48 27.79
N ASN A 496 -14.63 6.81 27.63
CA ASN A 496 -15.73 7.68 28.09
C ASN A 496 -16.78 7.89 26.99
N ASP A 497 -16.36 8.03 25.74
CA ASP A 497 -17.20 7.98 24.54
C ASP A 497 -16.55 7.13 23.44
N ARG A 498 -15.42 7.57 22.89
CA ARG A 498 -14.64 6.87 21.86
C ARG A 498 -13.18 6.77 22.30
N PRO A 499 -12.45 5.74 21.85
CA PRO A 499 -11.06 5.60 22.23
C PRO A 499 -10.22 6.81 21.77
N ASP A 500 -9.52 7.43 22.71
CA ASP A 500 -8.52 8.46 22.43
C ASP A 500 -7.51 7.91 21.40
N GLN A 501 -7.20 8.68 20.36
CA GLN A 501 -6.28 8.20 19.33
C GLN A 501 -4.81 8.29 19.79
N PRO A 502 -3.96 7.31 19.44
CA PRO A 502 -2.53 7.36 19.70
C PRO A 502 -1.89 8.67 19.23
N LYS A 503 -0.91 9.20 19.97
CA LYS A 503 -0.23 10.46 19.57
C LYS A 503 0.50 10.39 18.24
N ASN A 504 0.85 9.22 17.75
CA ASN A 504 1.45 9.05 16.42
C ASN A 504 0.43 8.97 15.27
N SER A 505 -0.83 9.29 15.54
CA SER A 505 -1.86 9.38 14.51
C SER A 505 -1.60 10.51 13.53
N LEU A 506 -1.86 10.23 12.25
CA LEU A 506 -2.08 11.22 11.20
C LEU A 506 -3.53 11.73 11.28
N ILE A 507 -3.85 12.77 10.52
CA ILE A 507 -5.25 13.19 10.32
C ILE A 507 -5.58 13.04 8.84
N GLN A 508 -6.70 12.41 8.50
CA GLN A 508 -7.21 12.28 7.15
C GLN A 508 -8.62 12.84 7.03
N VAL A 509 -8.85 13.58 5.93
CA VAL A 509 -10.17 14.03 5.49
C VAL A 509 -10.35 13.61 4.06
N THR A 510 -11.43 12.90 3.77
CA THR A 510 -11.82 12.53 2.42
C THR A 510 -13.03 13.31 1.96
N PHE A 511 -12.99 13.78 0.72
CA PHE A 511 -14.08 14.44 0.02
C PHE A 511 -14.74 13.45 -0.96
N ASN A 512 -16.01 13.68 -1.29
CA ASN A 512 -16.75 12.91 -2.30
C ASN A 512 -16.12 13.02 -3.70
N GLU A 513 -15.41 14.12 -3.96
CA GLU A 513 -14.87 14.47 -5.26
C GLU A 513 -13.45 15.08 -5.20
N PRO A 514 -12.76 15.19 -6.35
CA PRO A 514 -11.39 15.70 -6.43
C PRO A 514 -11.31 17.18 -6.08
N MET A 515 -10.46 17.52 -5.12
CA MET A 515 -10.26 18.87 -4.64
C MET A 515 -9.14 19.62 -5.37
N ASN A 516 -9.20 20.95 -5.35
CA ASN A 516 -8.10 21.78 -5.81
C ASN A 516 -6.91 21.75 -4.82
N PRO A 517 -5.72 21.26 -5.21
CA PRO A 517 -4.60 21.07 -4.29
C PRO A 517 -3.96 22.38 -3.81
N MET A 518 -4.24 23.53 -4.44
CA MET A 518 -3.55 24.80 -4.15
C MET A 518 -3.68 25.26 -2.70
N LEU A 519 -4.82 25.00 -2.04
CA LEU A 519 -5.05 25.37 -0.63
C LEU A 519 -5.22 24.15 0.30
N LEU A 520 -4.83 22.96 -0.16
CA LEU A 520 -4.89 21.70 0.60
C LEU A 520 -3.54 21.00 0.75
N SER A 521 -2.50 21.48 0.08
CA SER A 521 -1.15 20.91 0.14
C SER A 521 -0.12 21.98 0.48
N GLY A 522 0.68 21.76 1.52
CA GLY A 522 1.66 22.73 1.99
C GLY A 522 1.97 22.61 3.48
N SER A 523 2.73 23.58 4.01
CA SER A 523 2.97 23.66 5.45
C SER A 523 1.71 24.14 6.18
N SER A 524 1.54 23.70 7.42
CA SER A 524 0.45 24.18 8.29
C SER A 524 0.43 25.69 8.45
N GLN A 525 1.59 26.35 8.37
CA GLN A 525 1.73 27.79 8.47
C GLN A 525 1.21 28.51 7.23
N ASP A 526 1.52 27.99 6.04
CA ASP A 526 1.06 28.57 4.77
C ASP A 526 -0.46 28.44 4.61
N LEU A 527 -1.03 27.34 5.11
CA LEU A 527 -2.46 27.04 4.99
C LEU A 527 -3.31 27.55 6.15
N ALA A 528 -2.72 28.18 7.17
CA ALA A 528 -3.38 28.53 8.44
C ALA A 528 -4.65 29.42 8.32
N ARG A 529 -4.91 30.02 7.15
CA ARG A 529 -6.13 30.78 6.87
C ARG A 529 -7.31 29.91 6.44
N TYR A 530 -7.04 28.73 5.87
CA TYR A 530 -8.03 27.91 5.17
C TYR A 530 -8.14 26.50 5.74
N LEU A 531 -7.04 25.98 6.28
CA LEU A 531 -6.93 24.63 6.80
C LEU A 531 -6.03 24.62 8.03
N ARG A 532 -6.56 24.21 9.19
CA ARG A 532 -5.84 24.23 10.47
C ARG A 532 -6.10 22.99 11.31
N VAL A 533 -5.09 22.61 12.09
CA VAL A 533 -5.22 21.74 13.25
C VAL A 533 -4.89 22.59 14.47
N ILE A 534 -5.79 22.68 15.45
CA ILE A 534 -5.67 23.57 16.61
C ILE A 534 -5.80 22.76 17.89
N ASN A 535 -4.95 23.02 18.87
CA ASN A 535 -5.15 22.54 20.22
C ASN A 535 -6.26 23.37 20.88
N THR A 536 -7.36 22.75 21.29
CA THR A 536 -8.55 23.47 21.76
C THR A 536 -8.36 24.16 23.10
N ALA A 537 -7.41 23.70 23.92
CA ALA A 537 -7.10 24.30 25.22
C ALA A 537 -6.23 25.56 25.10
N THR A 538 -5.27 25.57 24.18
CA THR A 538 -4.33 26.70 23.99
C THR A 538 -4.70 27.61 22.83
N ASN A 539 -5.60 27.18 21.96
CA ASN A 539 -5.95 27.81 20.69
C ASN A 539 -4.73 28.03 19.77
N GLN A 540 -3.69 27.19 19.91
CA GLN A 540 -2.48 27.24 19.08
C GLN A 540 -2.56 26.20 17.95
N ALA A 541 -2.10 26.61 16.76
CA ALA A 541 -2.01 25.71 15.61
C ALA A 541 -0.90 24.67 15.82
N VAL A 542 -1.19 23.42 15.48
CA VAL A 542 -0.24 22.31 15.50
C VAL A 542 0.63 22.39 14.24
N ALA A 543 1.95 22.36 14.42
CA ALA A 543 2.89 22.39 13.31
C ALA A 543 2.91 21.04 12.56
N GLY A 544 2.87 21.11 11.24
CA GLY A 544 2.91 19.94 10.36
C GLY A 544 2.81 20.31 8.88
N SER A 545 2.50 19.32 8.05
CA SER A 545 2.30 19.49 6.62
C SER A 545 1.07 18.74 6.14
N PHE A 546 0.31 19.36 5.24
CA PHE A 546 -0.83 18.77 4.56
C PHE A 546 -0.44 18.28 3.17
N ARG A 547 -0.98 17.14 2.76
CA ARG A 547 -0.75 16.55 1.44
C ARG A 547 -2.04 15.97 0.89
N LEU A 548 -2.37 16.33 -0.34
CA LEU A 548 -3.51 15.76 -1.05
C LEU A 548 -3.09 14.49 -1.83
N SER A 549 -3.93 13.47 -1.80
CA SER A 549 -3.69 12.16 -2.40
C SER A 549 -5.01 11.47 -2.75
N ASN A 550 -4.97 10.22 -3.22
CA ASN A 550 -6.15 9.43 -3.59
C ASN A 550 -7.03 10.15 -4.62
N GLU A 551 -6.48 10.38 -5.82
CA GLU A 551 -7.16 11.13 -6.89
C GLU A 551 -7.65 12.51 -6.44
N TYR A 552 -6.81 13.16 -5.65
CA TYR A 552 -7.04 14.47 -5.07
C TYR A 552 -8.26 14.56 -4.12
N LYS A 553 -8.75 13.43 -3.61
CA LYS A 553 -9.92 13.36 -2.72
C LYS A 553 -9.56 13.30 -1.24
N THR A 554 -8.35 12.89 -0.86
CA THR A 554 -7.97 12.71 0.56
C THR A 554 -6.82 13.63 0.94
N VAL A 555 -7.08 14.57 1.85
CA VAL A 555 -6.04 15.40 2.48
C VAL A 555 -5.55 14.72 3.76
N GLU A 556 -4.23 14.64 3.91
CA GLU A 556 -3.57 14.02 5.05
C GLU A 556 -2.66 15.04 5.74
N PHE A 557 -2.78 15.18 7.05
CA PHE A 557 -1.90 15.99 7.90
C PHE A 557 -0.86 15.10 8.59
N VAL A 558 0.40 15.45 8.40
CA VAL A 558 1.54 14.83 9.11
C VAL A 558 2.11 15.86 10.09
N PRO A 559 2.12 15.59 11.41
CA PRO A 559 2.73 16.49 12.38
C PRO A 559 4.25 16.59 12.19
N SER A 560 4.87 17.63 12.76
CA SER A 560 6.32 17.85 12.61
C SER A 560 7.18 17.45 13.82
N GLU A 561 6.58 17.18 14.99
CA GLU A 561 7.33 16.85 16.20
C GLU A 561 7.72 15.37 16.22
N GLN A 562 9.01 15.04 16.08
CA GLN A 562 9.46 13.66 16.12
C GLN A 562 9.40 13.09 17.55
N CYS A 563 8.81 11.90 17.71
CA CYS A 563 8.55 11.28 19.01
C CYS A 563 8.93 9.79 19.09
N GLY A 564 9.29 9.18 17.96
CA GLY A 564 9.62 7.76 17.90
C GLY A 564 10.24 7.35 16.57
N THR A 565 10.39 6.04 16.39
CA THR A 565 10.90 5.41 15.17
C THR A 565 10.10 4.14 14.91
N ASN A 566 9.70 3.89 13.67
CA ASN A 566 8.93 2.70 13.30
C ASN A 566 9.84 1.47 13.03
N GLY A 567 9.24 0.31 12.74
CA GLY A 567 9.97 -0.94 12.46
C GLY A 567 10.91 -0.90 11.24
N CYS A 568 10.83 0.15 10.42
CA CYS A 568 11.70 0.40 9.27
C CYS A 568 12.88 1.31 9.58
N GLY A 569 12.96 1.86 10.80
CA GLY A 569 13.99 2.83 11.18
C GLY A 569 13.63 4.27 10.79
N GLU A 570 12.39 4.52 10.33
CA GLU A 570 11.96 5.86 9.94
C GLU A 570 11.39 6.63 11.14
N PRO A 571 11.59 7.97 11.21
CA PRO A 571 11.03 8.79 12.28
C PRO A 571 9.50 8.76 12.26
N ILE A 572 8.92 8.65 13.45
CA ILE A 572 7.49 8.84 13.73
C ILE A 572 7.32 10.24 14.29
N TYR A 573 6.34 10.97 13.77
CA TYR A 573 5.97 12.30 14.24
C TYR A 573 4.66 12.25 15.04
N CYS A 574 4.56 13.02 16.11
CA CYS A 574 3.42 12.98 17.01
C CYS A 574 2.63 14.28 17.03
N LEU A 575 1.32 14.13 17.19
CA LEU A 575 0.41 15.14 17.68
C LEU A 575 0.68 15.42 19.18
N PRO A 576 0.31 16.60 19.69
CA PRO A 576 0.46 16.92 21.11
C PRO A 576 -0.24 15.86 22.00
N PRO A 577 0.48 15.22 22.94
CA PRO A 577 -0.08 14.16 23.76
C PRO A 577 -1.12 14.70 24.76
N SER A 578 -2.08 13.86 25.15
CA SER A 578 -3.09 14.17 26.17
C SER A 578 -3.82 15.49 25.89
N SER A 579 -4.21 15.69 24.63
CA SER A 579 -4.80 16.93 24.16
C SER A 579 -6.03 16.69 23.31
N ASN A 580 -6.94 17.66 23.33
CA ASN A 580 -8.07 17.73 22.42
C ASN A 580 -7.67 18.63 21.24
N LEU A 581 -7.74 18.09 20.04
CA LEU A 581 -7.43 18.80 18.81
C LEU A 581 -8.69 19.02 17.98
N ARG A 582 -8.79 20.19 17.35
CA ARG A 582 -9.85 20.53 16.40
C ARG A 582 -9.24 20.78 15.02
N VAL A 583 -9.87 20.24 14.00
CA VAL A 583 -9.55 20.53 12.60
C VAL A 583 -10.57 21.51 12.06
N GLU A 584 -10.12 22.47 11.25
CA GLU A 584 -10.96 23.49 10.63
C GLU A 584 -10.67 23.58 9.13
N LEU A 585 -11.72 23.52 8.33
CA LEU A 585 -11.74 23.70 6.88
C LEU A 585 -12.59 24.92 6.55
N VAL A 586 -12.08 25.84 5.73
CA VAL A 586 -12.78 27.08 5.37
C VAL A 586 -13.22 27.03 3.92
N ALA A 587 -14.52 27.18 3.68
CA ALA A 587 -15.11 27.25 2.35
C ALA A 587 -14.62 28.48 1.57
N ALA A 588 -14.63 28.42 0.24
CA ALA A 588 -14.22 29.54 -0.60
C ALA A 588 -15.30 30.62 -0.66
N GLN A 589 -14.89 31.88 -0.77
CA GLN A 589 -15.81 32.97 -1.10
C GLN A 589 -16.40 32.71 -2.49
N LEU A 590 -17.71 32.90 -2.64
CA LEU A 590 -18.38 32.73 -3.93
C LEU A 590 -17.89 33.79 -4.93
N SER A 591 -17.56 33.35 -6.16
CA SER A 591 -17.00 34.20 -7.21
C SER A 591 -18.07 34.92 -8.03
N ALA A 592 -19.28 34.37 -8.09
CA ALA A 592 -20.43 34.90 -8.83
C ALA A 592 -21.12 36.06 -8.09
N VAL A 593 -20.33 37.08 -7.70
CA VAL A 593 -20.83 38.31 -7.07
C VAL A 593 -21.54 39.16 -8.11
N CYS A 594 -22.67 39.75 -7.73
CA CYS A 594 -23.50 40.58 -8.60
C CYS A 594 -24.01 41.83 -7.88
N ASN A 595 -24.21 42.91 -8.64
CA ASN A 595 -24.99 44.06 -8.19
C ASN A 595 -26.37 44.12 -8.88
N THR A 596 -26.47 43.52 -10.07
CA THR A 596 -27.68 43.48 -10.89
C THR A 596 -27.89 42.08 -11.49
N GLU A 597 -29.14 41.72 -11.79
CA GLU A 597 -29.47 40.44 -12.45
C GLU A 597 -28.80 40.29 -13.82
N ALA A 598 -28.48 41.39 -14.49
CA ALA A 598 -27.79 41.38 -15.78
C ALA A 598 -26.41 40.72 -15.72
N GLU A 599 -25.73 40.78 -14.57
CA GLU A 599 -24.43 40.15 -14.32
C GLU A 599 -24.53 38.62 -14.17
N CYS A 600 -25.75 38.09 -13.99
CA CYS A 600 -26.03 36.68 -13.75
C CYS A 600 -26.59 35.93 -14.97
N ILE A 601 -26.95 36.65 -16.06
CA ILE A 601 -27.62 36.06 -17.24
C ILE A 601 -26.83 34.90 -17.87
N THR A 602 -25.49 34.96 -17.84
CA THR A 602 -24.63 33.91 -18.43
C THR A 602 -24.57 32.64 -17.59
N ARG A 603 -25.17 32.63 -16.39
CA ARG A 603 -25.12 31.53 -15.42
C ARG A 603 -26.44 30.80 -15.26
N ALA A 604 -27.32 30.84 -16.26
CA ALA A 604 -28.61 30.15 -16.21
C ALA A 604 -28.46 28.70 -15.70
N PRO A 605 -29.28 28.25 -14.72
CA PRO A 605 -30.49 28.90 -14.19
C PRO A 605 -30.27 29.96 -13.09
N TYR A 606 -29.04 30.29 -12.72
CA TYR A 606 -28.69 31.23 -11.64
C TYR A 606 -28.72 32.69 -12.09
N ILE A 607 -29.89 33.17 -12.51
CA ILE A 607 -30.06 34.49 -13.13
C ILE A 607 -30.48 35.60 -12.16
N ASN A 608 -30.85 35.26 -10.93
CA ASN A 608 -31.29 36.24 -9.93
C ASN A 608 -30.09 36.80 -9.18
N CYS A 609 -30.13 38.06 -8.76
CA CYS A 609 -29.10 38.65 -7.90
C CYS A 609 -29.65 38.86 -6.49
N VAL A 610 -29.35 37.96 -5.57
CA VAL A 610 -29.86 37.97 -4.19
C VAL A 610 -28.69 38.11 -3.22
N ALA A 611 -28.78 39.06 -2.29
CA ALA A 611 -27.73 39.36 -1.32
C ALA A 611 -26.32 39.58 -1.94
N GLY A 612 -26.26 40.04 -3.19
CA GLY A 612 -25.02 40.32 -3.90
C GLY A 612 -24.38 39.11 -4.57
N VAL A 613 -25.09 37.98 -4.69
CA VAL A 613 -24.62 36.76 -5.35
C VAL A 613 -25.65 36.26 -6.36
N CYS A 614 -25.19 35.67 -7.47
CA CYS A 614 -26.08 35.06 -8.45
C CYS A 614 -26.73 33.79 -7.87
N THR A 615 -28.06 33.70 -7.89
CA THR A 615 -28.83 32.57 -7.35
C THR A 615 -29.82 32.02 -8.36
N ASN A 616 -30.22 30.76 -8.19
CA ASN A 616 -31.34 30.15 -8.92
C ASN A 616 -32.72 30.66 -8.38
N PRO A 617 -33.85 30.23 -8.97
CA PRO A 617 -35.19 30.58 -8.48
C PRO A 617 -35.48 30.15 -7.04
N GLU A 618 -34.82 29.10 -6.56
CA GLU A 618 -34.88 28.56 -5.20
C GLU A 618 -33.95 29.30 -4.22
N THR A 619 -33.34 30.40 -4.65
CA THR A 619 -32.38 31.23 -3.88
C THR A 619 -31.07 30.53 -3.50
N GLU A 620 -30.73 29.45 -4.20
CA GLU A 620 -29.46 28.74 -4.00
C GLU A 620 -28.35 29.47 -4.77
N PRO A 621 -27.20 29.76 -4.15
CA PRO A 621 -26.12 30.48 -4.80
C PRO A 621 -25.44 29.67 -5.90
N TYR A 622 -24.90 30.37 -6.90
CA TYR A 622 -24.01 29.75 -7.88
C TYR A 622 -22.72 29.31 -7.17
N PRO A 623 -22.35 28.02 -7.26
CA PRO A 623 -21.44 27.40 -6.31
C PRO A 623 -19.96 27.70 -6.55
N GLU A 624 -19.62 28.30 -7.70
CA GLU A 624 -18.24 28.64 -8.05
C GLU A 624 -17.61 29.57 -7.01
N GLY A 625 -16.48 29.14 -6.46
CA GLY A 625 -15.67 29.82 -5.47
C GLY A 625 -14.43 30.48 -6.06
N VAL A 626 -13.90 31.48 -5.36
CA VAL A 626 -12.62 32.10 -5.66
C VAL A 626 -11.52 31.20 -5.11
N ALA A 627 -10.78 30.51 -5.99
CA ALA A 627 -9.77 29.51 -5.62
C ALA A 627 -8.65 30.00 -4.67
N SER A 628 -8.44 31.32 -4.51
CA SER A 628 -7.47 31.90 -3.57
C SER A 628 -8.06 32.26 -2.20
N SER A 629 -9.35 32.01 -1.97
CA SER A 629 -10.09 32.50 -0.80
C SER A 629 -10.53 31.41 0.17
N GLY A 630 -10.46 30.14 -0.23
CA GLY A 630 -10.84 28.99 0.58
C GLY A 630 -10.88 27.70 -0.26
N LEU A 631 -11.37 26.62 0.33
CA LEU A 631 -11.34 25.30 -0.29
C LEU A 631 -12.36 25.19 -1.42
N THR A 632 -11.91 24.69 -2.57
CA THR A 632 -12.74 24.39 -3.74
C THR A 632 -12.44 23.00 -4.29
N ASP A 633 -13.39 22.43 -5.04
CA ASP A 633 -13.13 21.26 -5.87
C ASP A 633 -12.25 21.59 -7.09
N SER A 634 -12.00 20.58 -7.93
CA SER A 634 -11.28 20.71 -9.21
C SER A 634 -12.03 21.49 -10.30
N ALA A 635 -13.35 21.68 -10.16
CA ALA A 635 -14.22 22.48 -11.00
C ALA A 635 -14.44 23.93 -10.48
N ASN A 636 -13.77 24.26 -9.37
CA ASN A 636 -13.84 25.48 -8.59
C ASN A 636 -15.14 25.72 -7.79
N ASN A 637 -15.97 24.72 -7.50
CA ASN A 637 -17.08 24.92 -6.56
C ASN A 637 -16.57 25.00 -5.13
N SER A 638 -17.14 25.89 -4.32
CA SER A 638 -16.81 26.04 -2.91
C SER A 638 -17.27 24.83 -2.09
N LEU A 639 -16.49 24.45 -1.07
CA LEU A 639 -16.86 23.44 -0.07
C LEU A 639 -18.27 23.69 0.49
N ASP A 640 -19.04 22.61 0.64
CA ASP A 640 -20.29 22.50 1.39
C ASP A 640 -20.04 21.66 2.66
N GLY A 641 -19.75 22.35 3.76
CA GLY A 641 -19.43 21.73 5.04
C GLY A 641 -20.62 21.09 5.75
N ASN A 642 -21.82 21.66 5.64
CA ASN A 642 -23.03 21.16 6.31
C ASN A 642 -23.76 20.07 5.51
N ARG A 643 -23.29 19.81 4.28
CA ARG A 643 -23.75 18.76 3.36
C ARG A 643 -25.20 18.95 2.91
N ASN A 644 -25.66 20.20 2.82
CA ASN A 644 -27.00 20.55 2.36
C ASN A 644 -27.13 20.65 0.82
N LYS A 645 -26.03 20.41 0.10
CA LYS A 645 -25.83 20.52 -1.36
C LYS A 645 -25.78 21.94 -1.89
N LYS A 646 -25.56 22.93 -1.03
CA LYS A 646 -25.51 24.36 -1.38
C LYS A 646 -24.16 24.90 -0.96
N ALA A 647 -23.56 25.68 -1.84
CA ALA A 647 -22.37 26.47 -1.52
C ALA A 647 -22.82 27.90 -1.19
N GLU A 648 -22.77 28.24 0.09
CA GLU A 648 -23.04 29.53 0.71
C GLU A 648 -21.73 30.29 1.05
N GLY A 649 -20.58 29.62 0.99
CA GLY A 649 -19.25 30.19 1.22
C GLY A 649 -18.87 30.25 2.70
N PRO A 650 -17.87 31.06 3.10
CA PRO A 650 -17.30 31.00 4.45
C PRO A 650 -18.17 31.70 5.50
N ILE A 651 -19.30 31.07 5.89
CA ILE A 651 -20.25 31.60 6.88
C ILE A 651 -19.87 31.18 8.30
N SER A 652 -20.35 30.03 8.77
CA SER A 652 -20.12 29.48 10.10
C SER A 652 -19.62 28.04 9.97
N PHE A 653 -19.03 27.52 11.05
CA PHE A 653 -18.52 26.15 11.07
C PHE A 653 -19.65 25.17 11.36
N TYR A 654 -19.88 24.24 10.44
CA TYR A 654 -20.48 22.95 10.72
C TYR A 654 -19.58 22.11 11.60
N ASN A 655 -20.07 21.79 12.80
CA ASN A 655 -19.33 21.01 13.79
C ASN A 655 -19.80 19.56 13.79
N GLU A 656 -19.00 18.65 13.24
CA GLU A 656 -19.34 17.22 13.17
C GLU A 656 -19.58 16.59 14.56
N ASN A 657 -18.94 17.12 15.61
CA ASN A 657 -19.13 16.64 16.98
C ASN A 657 -20.52 16.95 17.54
N LYS A 658 -21.14 18.02 17.04
CA LYS A 658 -22.44 18.53 17.49
C LYS A 658 -23.09 19.34 16.37
N PRO A 659 -23.68 18.66 15.37
CA PRO A 659 -24.22 19.34 14.20
C PRO A 659 -25.46 20.16 14.56
N GLU A 660 -25.50 21.42 14.11
CA GLU A 660 -26.65 22.32 14.29
C GLU A 660 -27.23 22.76 12.93
N VAL A 661 -28.53 23.04 12.88
CA VAL A 661 -29.24 23.37 11.62
C VAL A 661 -28.79 24.72 11.03
N VAL A 662 -28.19 25.60 11.83
CA VAL A 662 -27.74 26.95 11.44
C VAL A 662 -26.26 27.00 11.03
N ASP A 663 -25.61 25.86 11.00
CA ASP A 663 -24.23 25.73 10.60
C ASP A 663 -24.07 25.94 9.09
N GLY A 664 -23.05 26.70 8.69
CA GLY A 664 -22.72 26.99 7.29
C GLY A 664 -21.64 26.07 6.75
N ASP A 665 -20.97 26.51 5.69
CA ASP A 665 -20.12 25.62 4.89
C ASP A 665 -18.69 25.44 5.39
N ASN A 666 -18.24 26.24 6.37
CA ASN A 666 -16.96 25.92 6.99
C ASN A 666 -17.15 24.60 7.74
N PHE A 667 -16.14 23.75 7.80
CA PHE A 667 -16.26 22.43 8.42
C PHE A 667 -15.27 22.27 9.57
N SER A 668 -15.72 21.66 10.67
CA SER A 668 -14.85 21.38 11.80
C SER A 668 -15.26 20.13 12.56
N TRP A 669 -14.29 19.50 13.20
CA TRP A 669 -14.51 18.46 14.20
C TRP A 669 -13.32 18.39 15.15
N SER A 670 -13.52 17.80 16.32
CA SER A 670 -12.52 17.59 17.35
C SER A 670 -12.44 16.14 17.82
N PHE A 671 -11.28 15.78 18.36
CA PHE A 671 -10.97 14.44 18.88
C PHE A 671 -9.90 14.49 19.95
N TRP A 672 -9.80 13.45 20.79
CA TRP A 672 -8.76 13.34 21.81
C TRP A 672 -7.57 12.49 21.38
N ILE A 673 -6.40 12.89 21.90
CA ILE A 673 -5.12 12.23 21.69
C ILE A 673 -4.57 11.71 23.03
N THR A 674 -4.23 10.42 23.08
CA THR A 674 -3.56 9.80 24.23
C THR A 674 -2.03 9.99 24.19
N ASP A 675 -1.33 9.78 25.31
CA ASP A 675 0.14 9.84 25.39
C ASP A 675 0.85 8.58 24.85
N VAL A 676 0.07 7.53 24.58
CA VAL A 676 0.51 6.23 24.07
C VAL A 676 0.63 6.23 22.54
N MET A 677 1.58 5.46 22.00
CA MET A 677 1.74 5.23 20.56
C MET A 677 1.23 3.84 20.18
N ASP A 678 0.61 3.73 19.00
CA ASP A 678 0.41 2.44 18.33
C ASP A 678 1.63 2.15 17.45
N ILE A 679 2.42 1.15 17.82
CA ILE A 679 3.60 0.70 17.08
C ILE A 679 3.38 -0.62 16.34
N THR A 680 2.13 -1.04 16.19
CA THR A 680 1.78 -2.33 15.57
C THR A 680 1.65 -2.18 14.05
N PRO A 681 2.48 -2.89 13.26
CA PRO A 681 2.46 -2.79 11.80
C PRO A 681 1.14 -3.25 11.18
N PRO A 682 0.78 -2.72 9.99
CA PRO A 682 -0.37 -3.21 9.23
C PRO A 682 -0.12 -4.62 8.66
N VAL A 683 -1.21 -5.34 8.37
CA VAL A 683 -1.23 -6.70 7.82
C VAL A 683 -2.17 -6.73 6.62
N ILE A 684 -1.76 -7.42 5.54
CA ILE A 684 -2.64 -7.66 4.39
C ILE A 684 -3.59 -8.81 4.73
N LEU A 685 -4.89 -8.55 4.67
CA LEU A 685 -5.95 -9.54 4.87
C LEU A 685 -6.20 -10.36 3.61
N SER A 686 -6.21 -9.72 2.43
CA SER A 686 -6.45 -10.41 1.16
C SER A 686 -5.90 -9.64 -0.04
N VAL A 687 -5.60 -10.36 -1.11
CA VAL A 687 -5.25 -9.81 -2.43
C VAL A 687 -6.13 -10.48 -3.48
N THR A 688 -6.70 -9.70 -4.40
CA THR A 688 -7.50 -10.16 -5.54
C THR A 688 -6.99 -9.48 -6.82
N PRO A 689 -6.79 -10.15 -7.95
CA PRO A 689 -6.83 -11.61 -8.12
C PRO A 689 -5.82 -12.31 -7.22
N SER A 690 -6.11 -13.57 -6.92
CA SER A 690 -5.27 -14.45 -6.12
C SER A 690 -3.99 -14.85 -6.85
N GLU A 691 -3.00 -15.36 -6.12
CA GLU A 691 -1.75 -15.81 -6.72
C GLU A 691 -1.99 -16.92 -7.75
N ALA A 692 -1.39 -16.79 -8.94
CA ALA A 692 -1.51 -17.73 -10.06
C ALA A 692 -2.93 -17.92 -10.62
N GLU A 693 -3.87 -17.02 -10.32
CA GLU A 693 -5.21 -17.01 -10.92
C GLU A 693 -5.14 -16.87 -12.44
N GLN A 694 -6.01 -17.61 -13.14
CA GLN A 694 -6.11 -17.60 -14.60
C GLN A 694 -7.40 -16.93 -15.05
N ALA A 695 -7.45 -16.50 -16.30
CA ALA A 695 -8.60 -15.82 -16.90
C ALA A 695 -9.04 -14.55 -16.13
N VAL A 696 -8.08 -13.86 -15.50
CA VAL A 696 -8.30 -12.55 -14.89
C VAL A 696 -8.70 -11.55 -15.97
N ASP A 697 -9.64 -10.67 -15.66
CA ASP A 697 -10.06 -9.57 -16.54
C ASP A 697 -8.86 -8.70 -16.95
N LEU A 698 -8.77 -8.37 -18.24
CA LEU A 698 -7.69 -7.57 -18.81
C LEU A 698 -7.74 -6.10 -18.38
N SER A 699 -8.89 -5.64 -17.88
CA SER A 699 -9.13 -4.29 -17.35
C SER A 699 -9.46 -4.25 -15.86
N GLY A 700 -9.62 -5.41 -15.21
CA GLY A 700 -10.04 -5.46 -13.81
C GLY A 700 -8.91 -5.03 -12.87
N PRO A 701 -9.16 -4.19 -11.86
CA PRO A 701 -8.12 -3.74 -10.95
C PRO A 701 -7.65 -4.86 -10.02
N MET A 702 -6.41 -4.75 -9.53
CA MET A 702 -6.00 -5.55 -8.37
C MET A 702 -6.46 -4.88 -7.08
N ARG A 703 -7.00 -5.66 -6.15
CA ARG A 703 -7.48 -5.22 -4.84
C ARG A 703 -6.59 -5.78 -3.74
N VAL A 704 -6.12 -4.91 -2.83
CA VAL A 704 -5.37 -5.30 -1.61
C VAL A 704 -6.13 -4.76 -0.40
N VAL A 705 -6.51 -5.63 0.54
CA VAL A 705 -7.26 -5.26 1.74
C VAL A 705 -6.33 -5.32 2.95
N PHE A 706 -6.22 -4.24 3.71
CA PHE A 706 -5.46 -4.17 4.96
C PHE A 706 -6.35 -4.39 6.18
N ASN A 707 -5.73 -4.72 7.32
CA ASN A 707 -6.43 -4.87 8.60
C ASN A 707 -6.62 -3.56 9.37
N LYS A 708 -6.12 -2.45 8.83
CA LYS A 708 -6.13 -1.12 9.44
C LYS A 708 -6.35 -0.05 8.37
N LEU A 709 -6.68 1.16 8.82
CA LEU A 709 -6.60 2.35 8.00
C LEU A 709 -5.16 2.64 7.58
N MET A 710 -4.98 2.96 6.31
CA MET A 710 -3.68 3.19 5.70
C MET A 710 -3.44 4.68 5.43
N SER A 711 -2.17 5.11 5.52
CA SER A 711 -1.76 6.46 5.10
C SER A 711 -1.95 6.60 3.59
N SER A 712 -2.89 7.44 3.18
CA SER A 712 -3.25 7.65 1.78
C SER A 712 -2.05 8.13 0.96
N GLY A 713 -1.22 9.01 1.55
CA GLY A 713 0.00 9.50 0.91
C GLY A 713 1.07 8.41 0.69
N SER A 714 1.07 7.34 1.50
CA SER A 714 2.02 6.23 1.41
C SER A 714 1.61 5.17 0.38
N LEU A 715 0.34 5.13 -0.03
CA LEU A 715 -0.18 4.17 -1.01
C LEU A 715 0.14 4.56 -2.47
N ALA A 716 1.11 5.45 -2.68
CA ALA A 716 1.44 5.93 -4.01
C ALA A 716 2.28 4.92 -4.83
N PRO A 717 2.28 5.04 -6.16
CA PRO A 717 3.13 4.21 -7.00
C PRO A 717 4.63 4.47 -6.80
N GLY A 718 5.45 3.42 -6.86
CA GLY A 718 6.91 3.53 -6.98
C GLY A 718 7.67 3.34 -5.68
N PHE A 719 8.49 4.31 -5.28
CA PHE A 719 9.38 4.22 -4.11
C PHE A 719 9.49 5.56 -3.39
N THR A 720 9.93 5.51 -2.14
CA THR A 720 10.35 6.66 -1.35
C THR A 720 11.78 6.46 -0.85
N ASN A 721 12.53 7.56 -0.72
CA ASN A 721 13.88 7.55 -0.18
C ASN A 721 13.84 8.18 1.21
N VAL A 722 14.25 7.41 2.23
CA VAL A 722 14.28 7.87 3.61
C VAL A 722 15.70 7.82 4.12
N LYS A 723 16.12 8.86 4.82
CA LYS A 723 17.44 8.92 5.45
C LYS A 723 17.35 8.23 6.82
N VAL A 724 17.97 7.07 6.95
CA VAL A 724 18.06 6.28 8.18
C VAL A 724 19.53 6.18 8.55
N ASP A 725 19.91 6.63 9.75
CA ASP A 725 21.30 6.60 10.25
C ASP A 725 22.34 7.20 9.28
N ASN A 726 22.04 8.36 8.71
CA ASN A 726 22.86 9.02 7.68
C ASN A 726 23.03 8.27 6.35
N LYS A 727 22.34 7.14 6.15
CA LYS A 727 22.27 6.42 4.89
C LYS A 727 20.92 6.65 4.21
N ILE A 728 20.91 6.80 2.89
CA ILE A 728 19.67 6.83 2.13
C ILE A 728 19.23 5.37 1.92
N THR A 729 18.06 5.04 2.46
CA THR A 729 17.40 3.74 2.27
C THR A 729 16.19 3.94 1.36
N THR A 730 16.08 3.13 0.32
CA THR A 730 14.96 3.16 -0.61
C THR A 730 13.90 2.16 -0.17
N HIS A 731 12.72 2.66 0.15
CA HIS A 731 11.55 1.85 0.48
C HIS A 731 10.64 1.78 -0.74
N GLN A 732 10.27 0.57 -1.16
CA GLN A 732 9.26 0.39 -2.20
C GLN A 732 7.89 0.75 -1.63
N LEU A 733 7.08 1.45 -2.42
CA LEU A 733 5.66 1.64 -2.16
C LEU A 733 4.89 0.53 -2.88
N ILE A 734 3.77 0.85 -3.51
CA ILE A 734 3.03 -0.12 -4.32
C ILE A 734 3.54 -0.10 -5.75
N ASN A 735 3.78 -1.28 -6.31
CA ASN A 735 4.28 -1.42 -7.67
C ASN A 735 3.52 -2.51 -8.44
N LEU A 736 3.21 -2.27 -9.71
CA LEU A 736 2.72 -3.28 -10.65
C LEU A 736 3.75 -3.49 -11.76
N ARG A 737 4.09 -4.74 -12.06
CA ARG A 737 5.10 -5.07 -13.07
C ARG A 737 4.70 -6.27 -13.89
N ALA A 738 4.87 -6.21 -15.21
CA ALA A 738 4.79 -7.38 -16.07
C ALA A 738 6.02 -8.27 -15.86
N LEU A 739 5.84 -9.59 -15.92
CA LEU A 739 6.94 -10.56 -15.77
C LEU A 739 7.82 -10.66 -17.02
N ASP A 740 7.30 -10.26 -18.19
CA ASP A 740 8.08 -10.17 -19.43
C ASP A 740 8.94 -8.89 -19.51
N GLY A 741 8.90 -8.04 -18.46
CA GLY A 741 9.62 -6.77 -18.40
C GLY A 741 8.94 -5.63 -19.16
N SER A 742 7.77 -5.86 -19.76
CA SER A 742 7.01 -4.78 -20.37
C SER A 742 6.52 -3.77 -19.32
N GLY A 743 6.53 -2.48 -19.69
CA GLY A 743 6.01 -1.43 -18.83
C GLY A 743 4.50 -1.51 -18.73
N ILE A 744 3.98 -1.56 -17.50
CA ILE A 744 2.55 -1.42 -17.22
C ILE A 744 2.32 -0.01 -16.65
N GLY A 745 1.44 0.75 -17.30
CA GLY A 745 0.89 1.97 -16.73
C GLY A 745 -0.15 1.65 -15.68
N TYR A 746 0.02 2.16 -14.47
CA TYR A 746 -0.88 1.88 -13.34
C TYR A 746 -1.00 3.09 -12.40
N TRP A 747 -2.13 3.19 -11.72
CA TRP A 747 -2.42 4.18 -10.70
C TRP A 747 -3.18 3.52 -9.55
N ILE A 748 -3.35 4.24 -8.45
CA ILE A 748 -3.79 3.65 -7.19
C ILE A 748 -4.88 4.49 -6.57
N ASN A 749 -6.00 3.83 -6.28
CA ASN A 749 -7.14 4.40 -5.58
C ASN A 749 -7.24 3.71 -4.20
N LYS A 750 -7.67 4.47 -3.20
CA LYS A 750 -7.93 4.01 -1.83
C LYS A 750 -9.42 4.17 -1.56
N SER A 751 -10.02 3.13 -0.99
CA SER A 751 -11.34 3.16 -0.38
C SER A 751 -11.22 2.71 1.06
N ASP A 752 -11.93 3.34 1.97
CA ASP A 752 -12.01 2.89 3.36
C ASP A 752 -13.38 2.25 3.61
N GLU A 753 -13.41 1.28 4.52
CA GLU A 753 -14.58 0.45 4.82
C GLU A 753 -14.80 0.42 6.34
N ASP A 754 -16.03 0.71 6.77
CA ASP A 754 -16.52 0.40 8.11
C ASP A 754 -17.00 -1.06 8.13
N ILE A 755 -16.33 -1.88 8.92
CA ILE A 755 -16.63 -3.29 9.09
C ILE A 755 -17.00 -3.64 10.53
N SER A 756 -17.15 -2.61 11.37
CA SER A 756 -17.52 -2.76 12.77
C SER A 756 -18.91 -3.39 12.90
N VAL A 757 -19.09 -4.18 13.97
CA VAL A 757 -20.35 -4.87 14.24
C VAL A 757 -20.80 -4.55 15.68
N PRO A 758 -21.84 -3.71 15.86
CA PRO A 758 -22.57 -2.96 14.84
C PRO A 758 -21.73 -1.86 14.18
N VAL A 759 -22.11 -1.47 12.96
CA VAL A 759 -21.49 -0.38 12.18
C VAL A 759 -21.56 0.91 13.01
N ASP A 760 -20.40 1.51 13.31
CA ASP A 760 -20.27 2.69 14.17
C ASP A 760 -20.22 4.01 13.38
N GLY A 761 -20.22 3.91 12.05
CA GLY A 761 -20.25 5.01 11.10
C GLY A 761 -18.86 5.53 10.72
N PHE A 762 -17.78 4.83 11.06
CA PHE A 762 -16.40 5.23 10.79
C PHE A 762 -15.59 4.07 10.23
N ALA A 763 -14.71 4.35 9.27
CA ALA A 763 -13.96 3.30 8.62
C ALA A 763 -12.89 2.67 9.53
N ASP A 764 -12.78 1.33 9.50
CA ASP A 764 -11.81 0.57 10.30
C ASP A 764 -10.58 0.15 9.49
N ARG A 765 -10.77 -0.01 8.17
CA ARG A 765 -9.75 -0.56 7.28
C ARG A 765 -9.72 0.10 5.91
N SER A 766 -8.56 0.02 5.26
CA SER A 766 -8.40 0.47 3.88
C SER A 766 -8.30 -0.68 2.89
N THR A 767 -8.98 -0.49 1.77
CA THR A 767 -8.88 -1.27 0.54
C THR A 767 -8.18 -0.44 -0.52
N VAL A 768 -7.17 -1.02 -1.15
CA VAL A 768 -6.37 -0.41 -2.21
C VAL A 768 -6.73 -1.05 -3.54
N LEU A 769 -7.03 -0.22 -4.55
CA LEU A 769 -7.30 -0.63 -5.92
C LEU A 769 -6.14 -0.16 -6.81
N ILE A 770 -5.38 -1.12 -7.34
CA ILE A 770 -4.33 -0.89 -8.33
C ILE A 770 -4.97 -0.97 -9.71
N GLN A 771 -5.30 0.20 -10.25
CA GLN A 771 -5.83 0.35 -11.60
C GLN A 771 -4.69 0.26 -12.62
N HIS A 772 -4.98 -0.23 -13.82
CA HIS A 772 -3.97 -0.31 -14.88
C HIS A 772 -4.59 -0.17 -16.26
N GLN A 773 -3.75 0.18 -17.23
CA GLN A 773 -4.12 0.11 -18.65
C GLN A 773 -4.55 -1.32 -19.04
N ILE A 774 -5.36 -1.45 -20.09
CA ILE A 774 -5.77 -2.77 -20.60
C ILE A 774 -4.52 -3.62 -20.88
N LEU A 775 -4.43 -4.77 -20.21
CA LEU A 775 -3.31 -5.68 -20.38
C LEU A 775 -3.43 -6.45 -21.70
N ARG A 776 -2.30 -6.82 -22.28
CA ARG A 776 -2.29 -7.69 -23.46
C ARG A 776 -2.72 -9.10 -23.04
N GLN A 777 -3.31 -9.84 -23.96
CA GLN A 777 -3.58 -11.25 -23.75
C GLN A 777 -2.28 -11.98 -23.37
N ASN A 778 -2.36 -12.86 -22.37
CA ASN A 778 -1.25 -13.62 -21.80
C ASN A 778 -0.18 -12.80 -21.06
N THR A 779 -0.40 -11.50 -20.78
CA THR A 779 0.49 -10.74 -19.90
C THR A 779 0.44 -11.35 -18.49
N LYS A 780 1.56 -11.89 -18.04
CA LYS A 780 1.76 -12.24 -16.62
C LYS A 780 2.26 -11.00 -15.89
N TYR A 781 1.69 -10.70 -14.73
CA TYR A 781 2.06 -9.54 -13.93
C TYR A 781 2.12 -9.90 -12.45
N ARG A 782 2.73 -9.01 -11.66
CA ARG A 782 2.77 -9.09 -10.21
C ARG A 782 2.60 -7.70 -9.60
N ALA A 783 1.82 -7.61 -8.54
CA ALA A 783 1.87 -6.47 -7.63
C ALA A 783 3.00 -6.67 -6.62
N GLN A 784 3.42 -5.59 -5.99
CA GLN A 784 4.32 -5.58 -4.84
C GLN A 784 3.84 -4.50 -3.88
N VAL A 785 3.64 -4.86 -2.61
CA VAL A 785 3.43 -3.92 -1.51
C VAL A 785 4.71 -3.86 -0.69
N GLY A 786 5.45 -2.76 -0.80
CA GLY A 786 6.72 -2.61 -0.11
C GLY A 786 6.60 -1.99 1.29
N SER A 787 7.73 -1.96 1.99
CA SER A 787 7.84 -1.43 3.36
C SER A 787 7.72 0.10 3.45
N GLY A 788 7.58 0.82 2.34
CA GLY A 788 7.31 2.27 2.36
C GLY A 788 5.83 2.60 2.55
N VAL A 789 4.94 1.61 2.41
CA VAL A 789 3.53 1.73 2.75
C VAL A 789 3.37 1.81 4.26
N LYS A 790 2.50 2.70 4.75
CA LYS A 790 2.30 2.98 6.18
C LYS A 790 0.83 2.95 6.56
N ASP A 791 0.55 2.59 7.81
CA ASP A 791 -0.77 2.83 8.41
C ASP A 791 -0.95 4.32 8.78
N VAL A 792 -2.16 4.69 9.21
CA VAL A 792 -2.46 6.04 9.73
C VAL A 792 -1.72 6.40 11.02
N TYR A 793 -1.01 5.44 11.63
CA TYR A 793 -0.15 5.64 12.81
C TYR A 793 1.34 5.71 12.42
N GLN A 794 1.65 5.84 11.13
CA GLN A 794 3.00 5.91 10.55
C GLN A 794 3.84 4.64 10.74
N ASN A 795 3.22 3.51 11.11
CA ASN A 795 3.89 2.22 11.13
C ASN A 795 4.06 1.73 9.71
N CYS A 796 5.30 1.55 9.31
CA CYS A 796 5.60 0.95 8.03
C CYS A 796 5.11 -0.50 7.98
N PHE A 797 4.83 -0.98 6.76
CA PHE A 797 4.49 -2.37 6.51
C PHE A 797 5.74 -3.26 6.65
N LYS A 798 6.15 -3.50 7.91
CA LYS A 798 7.27 -4.36 8.30
C LYS A 798 7.06 -4.91 9.73
N PRO A 799 7.07 -6.24 9.94
CA PRO A 799 7.28 -7.28 8.94
C PRO A 799 6.15 -7.30 7.91
N CYS A 800 6.47 -7.62 6.66
CA CYS A 800 5.51 -7.63 5.55
C CYS A 800 4.64 -8.88 5.65
N ALA A 801 3.71 -8.90 6.61
CA ALA A 801 2.88 -10.05 6.94
C ALA A 801 1.55 -10.05 6.18
N SER A 802 0.98 -11.24 5.99
CA SER A 802 -0.39 -11.44 5.52
C SER A 802 -1.14 -12.42 6.42
N MET A 803 -2.46 -12.53 6.27
CA MET A 803 -3.26 -13.46 7.07
C MET A 803 -2.76 -14.93 6.96
N ASP A 804 -2.30 -15.32 5.77
CA ASP A 804 -1.82 -16.68 5.49
C ASP A 804 -0.31 -16.86 5.70
N CYS A 805 0.41 -15.79 6.07
CA CYS A 805 1.85 -15.84 6.30
C CYS A 805 2.29 -14.92 7.44
N LEU A 806 2.82 -15.55 8.50
CA LEU A 806 3.34 -14.88 9.68
C LEU A 806 4.82 -14.56 9.53
N ALA A 807 5.12 -13.36 9.01
CA ALA A 807 6.48 -12.83 9.00
C ALA A 807 6.92 -12.37 10.42
N ASN A 808 8.21 -12.54 10.75
CA ASN A 808 8.78 -12.23 12.05
C ASN A 808 10.18 -11.56 11.92
N GLY A 809 10.87 -11.35 13.04
CA GLY A 809 12.20 -10.72 13.05
C GLY A 809 13.25 -11.43 12.18
N ASP A 810 13.19 -12.76 12.10
CA ASP A 810 14.15 -13.57 11.33
C ASP A 810 13.73 -13.75 9.87
N LYS A 811 12.43 -13.75 9.59
CA LYS A 811 11.80 -13.89 8.28
C LYS A 811 10.82 -12.75 8.07
N SER A 812 11.38 -11.58 7.72
CA SER A 812 10.70 -10.30 7.77
C SER A 812 9.69 -10.03 6.65
N SER A 813 9.58 -10.92 5.66
CA SER A 813 8.69 -10.74 4.51
C SER A 813 7.98 -12.04 4.12
N CYS A 814 6.72 -11.94 3.74
CA CYS A 814 5.95 -13.04 3.16
C CYS A 814 6.03 -13.04 1.64
N CYS A 815 6.69 -14.04 1.06
CA CYS A 815 6.85 -14.17 -0.39
C CYS A 815 6.15 -15.43 -0.86
N LEU A 816 5.20 -15.31 -1.80
CA LEU A 816 4.44 -16.44 -2.34
C LEU A 816 3.79 -17.29 -1.23
N GLY A 817 3.20 -16.63 -0.23
CA GLY A 817 2.58 -17.28 0.93
C GLY A 817 3.55 -17.88 1.96
N ALA A 818 4.87 -17.73 1.82
CA ALA A 818 5.86 -18.29 2.75
C ALA A 818 6.73 -17.21 3.43
N PRO A 819 7.00 -17.31 4.75
CA PRO A 819 7.86 -16.37 5.43
C PRO A 819 9.32 -16.59 5.00
N SER A 820 9.95 -15.51 4.55
CA SER A 820 11.29 -15.49 3.96
C SER A 820 12.13 -14.36 4.55
N ASN A 821 13.45 -14.56 4.55
CA ASN A 821 14.42 -13.50 4.84
C ASN A 821 15.03 -13.01 3.52
N THR A 822 14.41 -11.98 2.95
CA THR A 822 14.82 -11.43 1.66
C THR A 822 16.01 -10.45 1.75
N GLY A 823 16.55 -10.21 2.95
CA GLY A 823 17.51 -9.14 3.17
C GLY A 823 16.97 -7.76 2.73
N SER A 824 17.85 -6.77 2.61
CA SER A 824 17.47 -5.40 2.19
C SER A 824 17.13 -5.26 0.70
N ASN A 825 17.44 -6.27 -0.13
CA ASN A 825 17.46 -6.14 -1.59
C ASN A 825 16.55 -7.11 -2.35
N ALA A 826 15.98 -8.17 -1.74
CA ALA A 826 15.11 -9.07 -2.50
C ALA A 826 13.67 -8.54 -2.56
N THR A 827 13.18 -8.41 -3.79
CA THR A 827 11.80 -8.02 -4.09
C THR A 827 10.90 -9.24 -3.87
N CYS A 828 10.22 -9.22 -2.74
CA CYS A 828 9.18 -10.18 -2.37
C CYS A 828 7.89 -9.79 -3.13
N PRO A 829 7.36 -10.64 -4.03
CA PRO A 829 6.12 -10.40 -4.77
C PRO A 829 4.89 -10.50 -3.87
#